data_AF-A0A7K2YQ91-F1
#
_entry.id   AF-A0A7K2YQ91-F1
#
_cell.length_a   1.000
_cell.length_b   1.000
_cell.length_c   1.000
_cell.angle_alpha   90.00
_cell.angle_beta   90.00
_cell.angle_gamma   90.00
#
_symmetry.space_group_name_H-M   'P 1'
#
loop_
_entity.id
_entity.type
_entity.pdbx_description
1 polymer ?
#
loop_
_entity_poly.entity_id
_entity_poly.type
_entity_poly.pdbx_seq_one_letter_code
_entity_poly.pdbx_strand_id
1 'polypeptide(L)'
;METILRSASTAIPPETLRCYPATAETAALLARYFDTDTDRLVLTPGSDAALRLVCEHHRRRAGDGATVLLQDPNYPAWHQTAGLLNLRLRRITADLDNPTTQHDALVRAARRTKNALIAVSVPNGPLGSVLPPDTLSELAQVAERRGHLLVLDTCYQAFHGPIGDPVTRARGRTLVVQSLSKSHALAGTRIAAMFGDPELLRDLAAGPLEHAVSGASLTAADVVIRHHDAFQAIWDEVRDTRVRTAHSLRDLGYVPLPSAGNFLTLRLPDRVSAGACVAGLADLGYAIADLSETTGLAGCVRFTVADAETTDGVLAALRTVSRHNSLVKPAGCRSSTVGRPRPGHPITPTDDERTMRPPRANGNRPIPPATDATSTLEGNLVDRTRPVNILLIGGCGHWAAKENHVPALLDLKAEGFPVRVGAVCDPRDPYREGIGELGMAPLVDLVREDAPIWLDPARLPPDALYQALDALHARDPFDALVIACNPVHHMVYLRWAVTRGLHALCDKPVVCTENASWDPTAAHRIQHDFDDLLRELEKQQQVRPCHVVVPLRRRANDAYLTVAREIEEVQHVHQQGLTSLNLVKNAGMYRLPTEYGMGDAHGYGSGVGSLAFSSYHFIDVIAWYLSLAPGRATRLVLTNPYVRRLGNYLRTTESQLLGRILGVAGEPPVLAPEALRAEVDFVFHAELLDESRNTLGLVTYSCFNNTYSHRTTGASEVDSAGLVPFREKGRMSQFVMDINQGNLQHLVMTKNDVVGESYRIAVRRRRNPRVTEEPSREWLFEDAHHGSRITPRHLTQAFVRLAAGQELPPDVARHLSFLHDQRLSHAIFAGFYRLMAADYAGQPLEQLLVDLT
;
A
#
# COMPACT_ATOMS: atom_id res chain seq x y z
N MET A 1 -40.42 -2.44 -1.98
CA MET A 1 -39.15 -1.73 -2.29
C MET A 1 -38.49 -2.23 -3.57
N GLU A 2 -38.09 -3.51 -3.65
CA GLU A 2 -37.28 -4.04 -4.77
C GLU A 2 -37.94 -3.81 -6.15
N THR A 3 -39.25 -4.02 -6.27
CA THR A 3 -40.00 -3.73 -7.51
C THR A 3 -39.87 -2.27 -7.95
N ILE A 4 -39.89 -1.32 -7.01
CA ILE A 4 -39.76 0.12 -7.28
C ILE A 4 -38.32 0.42 -7.73
N LEU A 5 -37.32 -0.14 -7.05
CA LEU A 5 -35.91 0.04 -7.43
C LEU A 5 -35.59 -0.58 -8.80
N ARG A 6 -36.19 -1.73 -9.12
CA ARG A 6 -36.12 -2.35 -10.44
C ARG A 6 -36.75 -1.46 -11.50
N SER A 7 -37.95 -0.93 -11.22
CA SER A 7 -38.62 0.03 -12.10
C SER A 7 -37.76 1.27 -12.35
N ALA A 8 -37.16 1.84 -11.30
CA ALA A 8 -36.24 2.97 -11.39
C ALA A 8 -35.02 2.64 -12.27
N SER A 9 -34.42 1.46 -12.13
CA SER A 9 -33.30 1.02 -12.97
C SER A 9 -33.70 0.84 -14.44
N THR A 10 -34.89 0.31 -14.71
CA THR A 10 -35.36 0.09 -16.10
C THR A 10 -35.84 1.37 -16.78
N ALA A 11 -36.20 2.38 -15.99
CA ALA A 11 -36.72 3.65 -16.49
C ALA A 11 -35.64 4.60 -17.00
N ILE A 12 -34.35 4.26 -16.91
CA ILE A 12 -33.22 5.11 -17.35
C ILE A 12 -32.99 4.87 -18.85
N PRO A 13 -33.45 5.77 -19.75
CA PRO A 13 -33.28 5.58 -21.17
C PRO A 13 -31.83 5.90 -21.59
N PRO A 14 -31.30 5.31 -22.68
CA PRO A 14 -29.95 5.60 -23.17
C PRO A 14 -29.69 7.10 -23.44
N GLU A 15 -30.74 7.86 -23.77
CA GLU A 15 -30.75 9.31 -23.95
C GLU A 15 -30.20 10.04 -22.71
N THR A 16 -30.62 9.60 -21.52
CA THR A 16 -30.24 10.18 -20.23
C THR A 16 -28.74 10.04 -19.94
N LEU A 17 -28.06 9.09 -20.60
CA LEU A 17 -26.61 8.88 -20.45
C LEU A 17 -25.77 9.74 -21.42
N ARG A 18 -26.37 10.20 -22.53
CA ARG A 18 -25.65 10.94 -23.58
C ARG A 18 -25.98 12.43 -23.64
N CYS A 19 -26.96 12.90 -22.87
CA CYS A 19 -27.39 14.29 -22.81
C CYS A 19 -27.12 14.91 -21.45
N TYR A 20 -26.89 16.23 -21.42
CA TYR A 20 -26.80 16.96 -20.17
C TYR A 20 -28.12 16.89 -19.39
N PRO A 21 -28.07 16.64 -18.07
CA PRO A 21 -29.27 16.46 -17.25
C PRO A 21 -30.03 17.78 -17.06
N ALA A 22 -31.35 17.70 -17.20
CA ALA A 22 -32.28 18.77 -16.84
C ALA A 22 -32.90 18.47 -15.47
N THR A 23 -32.75 19.38 -14.51
CA THR A 23 -33.15 19.17 -13.10
C THR A 23 -34.57 19.64 -12.79
N ALA A 24 -35.21 20.40 -13.69
CA ALA A 24 -36.46 21.12 -13.40
C ALA A 24 -37.63 20.19 -13.03
N GLU A 25 -37.79 19.06 -13.71
CA GLU A 25 -38.88 18.12 -13.41
C GLU A 25 -38.70 17.46 -12.04
N THR A 26 -37.51 16.93 -11.76
CA THR A 26 -37.18 16.32 -10.48
C THR A 26 -37.26 17.34 -9.34
N ALA A 27 -36.82 18.58 -9.57
CA ALA A 27 -36.97 19.66 -8.61
C ALA A 27 -38.46 19.93 -8.31
N ALA A 28 -39.31 20.00 -9.33
CA ALA A 28 -40.75 20.17 -9.17
C ALA A 28 -41.42 18.99 -8.44
N LEU A 29 -40.95 17.77 -8.67
CA LEU A 29 -41.45 16.60 -7.97
C LEU A 29 -41.06 16.61 -6.48
N LEU A 30 -39.80 16.91 -6.18
CA LEU A 30 -39.32 17.01 -4.80
C LEU A 30 -39.93 18.19 -4.05
N ALA A 31 -40.15 19.33 -4.72
CA ALA A 31 -40.89 20.48 -4.18
C ALA A 31 -42.27 20.06 -3.68
N ARG A 32 -43.05 19.35 -4.52
CA ARG A 32 -44.37 18.82 -4.13
C ARG A 32 -44.29 17.82 -2.99
N TYR A 33 -43.31 16.91 -3.04
CA TYR A 33 -43.15 15.89 -1.99
C TYR A 33 -42.82 16.51 -0.62
N PHE A 34 -42.00 17.55 -0.59
CA PHE A 34 -41.61 18.25 0.64
C PHE A 34 -42.49 19.47 0.98
N ASP A 35 -43.61 19.65 0.28
CA ASP A 35 -44.55 20.76 0.47
C ASP A 35 -43.88 22.16 0.47
N THR A 36 -43.08 22.43 -0.56
CA THR A 36 -42.36 23.71 -0.73
C THR A 36 -42.39 24.19 -2.18
N ASP A 37 -42.00 25.44 -2.42
CA ASP A 37 -41.83 25.99 -3.76
C ASP A 37 -40.54 25.48 -4.44
N THR A 38 -40.54 25.45 -5.77
CA THR A 38 -39.41 24.96 -6.58
C THR A 38 -38.19 25.85 -6.54
N ASP A 39 -38.35 27.16 -6.34
CA ASP A 39 -37.24 28.12 -6.20
C ASP A 39 -36.63 28.12 -4.78
N ARG A 40 -37.28 27.41 -3.84
CA ARG A 40 -36.83 27.18 -2.46
C ARG A 40 -36.04 25.89 -2.31
N LEU A 41 -35.64 25.24 -3.40
CA LEU A 41 -34.76 24.08 -3.36
C LEU A 41 -33.71 24.07 -4.48
N VAL A 42 -32.58 23.42 -4.21
CA VAL A 42 -31.57 23.09 -5.21
C VAL A 42 -31.07 21.66 -5.04
N LEU A 43 -30.98 20.93 -6.14
CA LEU A 43 -30.48 19.55 -6.15
C LEU A 43 -28.95 19.53 -6.08
N THR A 44 -28.41 18.54 -5.37
CA THR A 44 -26.97 18.37 -5.17
C THR A 44 -26.58 16.89 -5.36
N PRO A 45 -25.35 16.59 -5.84
CA PRO A 45 -24.87 15.22 -5.99
C PRO A 45 -24.52 14.61 -4.62
N GLY A 46 -25.55 14.36 -3.83
CA GLY A 46 -25.48 13.90 -2.45
C GLY A 46 -25.28 15.05 -1.46
N SER A 47 -25.53 14.75 -0.19
CA SER A 47 -25.42 15.72 0.91
C SER A 47 -24.00 16.27 1.05
N ASP A 48 -22.97 15.48 0.73
CA ASP A 48 -21.56 15.89 0.85
C ASP A 48 -21.26 17.13 -0.01
N ALA A 49 -21.84 17.20 -1.22
CA ALA A 49 -21.72 18.36 -2.09
C ALA A 49 -22.47 19.58 -1.52
N ALA A 50 -23.66 19.39 -0.95
CA ALA A 50 -24.37 20.46 -0.24
C ALA A 50 -23.55 21.03 0.92
N LEU A 51 -23.00 20.17 1.77
CA LEU A 51 -22.16 20.54 2.91
C LEU A 51 -20.92 21.32 2.46
N ARG A 52 -20.28 20.86 1.39
CA ARG A 52 -19.14 21.54 0.77
C ARG A 52 -19.50 22.94 0.28
N LEU A 53 -20.58 23.08 -0.47
CA LEU A 53 -21.02 24.37 -1.01
C LEU A 53 -21.36 25.38 0.08
N VAL A 54 -22.01 24.93 1.15
CA VAL A 54 -22.27 25.78 2.32
C VAL A 54 -20.95 26.25 2.95
N CYS A 55 -19.98 25.36 3.14
CA CYS A 55 -18.69 25.73 3.72
C CYS A 55 -17.90 26.69 2.82
N GLU A 56 -17.89 26.46 1.51
CA GLU A 56 -17.25 27.33 0.52
C GLU A 56 -17.93 28.71 0.48
N HIS A 57 -19.26 28.77 0.47
CA HIS A 57 -20.00 30.03 0.55
C HIS A 57 -19.70 30.77 1.85
N HIS A 58 -19.69 30.07 2.99
CA HIS A 58 -19.32 30.68 4.28
C HIS A 58 -17.88 31.21 4.27
N ARG A 59 -16.93 30.46 3.70
CA ARG A 59 -15.54 30.89 3.52
C ARG A 59 -15.45 32.15 2.66
N ARG A 60 -16.15 32.19 1.52
CA ARG A 60 -16.22 33.36 0.63
C ARG A 60 -16.76 34.59 1.35
N ARG A 61 -17.79 34.40 2.18
CA ARG A 61 -18.51 35.49 2.82
C ARG A 61 -17.84 36.01 4.11
N ALA A 62 -17.24 35.12 4.91
CA ALA A 62 -16.64 35.46 6.20
C ALA A 62 -15.11 35.64 6.16
N GLY A 63 -14.44 35.26 5.07
CA GLY A 63 -13.00 35.46 4.88
C GLY A 63 -12.13 34.56 5.75
N ASP A 64 -10.90 35.02 6.01
CA ASP A 64 -9.95 34.29 6.87
C ASP A 64 -10.44 34.28 8.32
N GLY A 65 -10.35 33.11 8.97
CA GLY A 65 -10.90 32.92 10.32
C GLY A 65 -12.41 32.64 10.36
N ALA A 66 -13.05 32.45 9.20
CA ALA A 66 -14.43 31.99 9.09
C ALA A 66 -14.68 30.79 10.02
N THR A 67 -15.61 30.97 10.96
CA THR A 67 -15.81 30.04 12.08
C THR A 67 -17.02 29.15 11.84
N VAL A 68 -16.86 27.86 12.12
CA VAL A 68 -17.94 26.87 12.12
C VAL A 68 -18.22 26.44 13.57
N LEU A 69 -19.45 26.58 14.03
CA LEU A 69 -19.95 26.01 15.28
C LEU A 69 -20.56 24.65 14.95
N LEU A 70 -19.86 23.57 15.27
CA LEU A 70 -20.27 22.21 14.90
C LEU A 70 -20.82 21.47 16.12
N GLN A 71 -22.04 20.94 16.01
CA GLN A 71 -22.54 19.91 16.93
C GLN A 71 -21.70 18.65 16.77
N ASP A 72 -20.79 18.32 17.71
CA ASP A 72 -19.79 17.26 17.57
C ASP A 72 -19.98 16.13 18.60
N PRO A 73 -19.85 14.83 18.27
CA PRO A 73 -19.55 14.27 16.96
C PRO A 73 -20.65 14.51 15.91
N ASN A 74 -20.22 14.62 14.65
CA ASN A 74 -21.10 14.78 13.49
C ASN A 74 -20.62 13.95 12.30
N TYR A 75 -21.34 14.04 11.18
CA TYR A 75 -20.94 13.47 9.90
C TYR A 75 -19.53 13.95 9.49
N PRO A 76 -18.60 13.05 9.16
CA PRO A 76 -17.18 13.38 8.93
C PRO A 76 -16.93 14.45 7.86
N ALA A 77 -17.82 14.60 6.88
CA ALA A 77 -17.66 15.59 5.81
C ALA A 77 -17.55 17.03 6.35
N TRP A 78 -18.20 17.35 7.48
CA TRP A 78 -18.07 18.65 8.13
C TRP A 78 -16.63 18.92 8.58
N HIS A 79 -15.98 17.94 9.20
CA HIS A 79 -14.57 18.04 9.64
C HIS A 79 -13.61 18.13 8.46
N GLN A 80 -13.79 17.24 7.47
CA GLN A 80 -12.93 17.15 6.29
C GLN A 80 -12.99 18.42 5.45
N THR A 81 -14.20 18.93 5.20
CA THR A 81 -14.41 20.14 4.40
C THR A 81 -13.96 21.39 5.14
N ALA A 82 -14.23 21.48 6.46
CA ALA A 82 -13.70 22.59 7.26
C ALA A 82 -12.16 22.61 7.24
N GLY A 83 -11.51 21.44 7.34
CA GLY A 83 -10.05 21.31 7.21
C GLY A 83 -9.54 21.72 5.83
N LEU A 84 -10.16 21.20 4.77
CA LEU A 84 -9.80 21.51 3.37
C LEU A 84 -9.86 23.02 3.08
N LEU A 85 -10.85 23.73 3.64
CA LEU A 85 -11.08 25.15 3.42
C LEU A 85 -10.41 26.06 4.47
N ASN A 86 -9.65 25.48 5.40
CA ASN A 86 -9.04 26.17 6.55
C ASN A 86 -10.05 26.99 7.38
N LEU A 87 -11.26 26.44 7.58
CA LEU A 87 -12.27 27.04 8.45
C LEU A 87 -11.94 26.77 9.91
N ARG A 88 -12.15 27.78 10.78
CA ARG A 88 -11.95 27.62 12.22
C ARG A 88 -13.10 26.81 12.81
N LEU A 89 -12.85 25.53 13.06
CA LEU A 89 -13.85 24.62 13.61
C LEU A 89 -13.91 24.71 15.15
N ARG A 90 -15.02 25.21 15.67
CA ARG A 90 -15.35 25.18 17.11
C ARG A 90 -16.34 24.07 17.37
N ARG A 91 -15.82 22.95 17.89
CA ARG A 91 -16.59 21.75 18.22
C ARG A 91 -17.36 21.97 19.53
N ILE A 92 -18.66 21.66 19.51
CA ILE A 92 -19.52 21.63 20.69
C ILE A 92 -19.77 20.16 21.00
N THR A 93 -18.89 19.60 21.84
CA THR A 93 -18.85 18.16 22.12
C THR A 93 -20.07 17.71 22.94
N ALA A 94 -20.68 16.59 22.56
CA ALA A 94 -21.75 15.96 23.32
C ALA A 94 -21.20 15.25 24.55
N ASP A 95 -21.95 15.36 25.65
CA ASP A 95 -21.85 14.44 26.78
C ASP A 95 -22.82 13.27 26.51
N LEU A 96 -22.31 12.04 26.44
CA LEU A 96 -23.13 10.86 26.15
C LEU A 96 -24.09 10.53 27.28
N ASP A 97 -23.72 10.85 28.52
CA ASP A 97 -24.56 10.59 29.69
C ASP A 97 -25.57 11.72 29.90
N ASN A 98 -25.30 12.92 29.37
CA ASN A 98 -26.24 14.03 29.36
C ASN A 98 -26.26 14.84 28.04
N PRO A 99 -26.92 14.33 26.98
CA PRO A 99 -26.94 14.97 25.66
C PRO A 99 -27.53 16.40 25.64
N THR A 100 -28.38 16.74 26.62
CA THR A 100 -29.00 18.07 26.71
C THR A 100 -27.98 19.20 26.94
N THR A 101 -26.84 18.88 27.55
CA THR A 101 -25.75 19.85 27.77
C THR A 101 -25.19 20.41 26.46
N GLN A 102 -25.21 19.61 25.38
CA GLN A 102 -24.75 20.02 24.06
C GLN A 102 -25.66 21.07 23.43
N HIS A 103 -26.97 20.93 23.60
CA HIS A 103 -27.98 21.85 23.07
C HIS A 103 -27.73 23.26 23.65
N ASP A 104 -27.63 23.29 24.96
CA ASP A 104 -27.33 24.44 25.79
C ASP A 104 -26.00 25.10 25.42
N ALA A 105 -24.94 24.30 25.26
CA ALA A 105 -23.62 24.78 24.88
C ALA A 105 -23.61 25.36 23.46
N LEU A 106 -24.37 24.77 22.53
CA LEU A 106 -24.48 25.24 21.15
C LEU A 106 -25.17 26.59 21.08
N VAL A 107 -26.31 26.75 21.76
CA VAL A 107 -27.02 28.03 21.85
C VAL A 107 -26.14 29.11 22.50
N ARG A 108 -25.44 28.78 23.60
CA ARG A 108 -24.50 29.72 24.24
C ARG A 108 -23.35 30.10 23.31
N ALA A 109 -22.81 29.16 22.55
CA ALA A 109 -21.75 29.43 21.58
C ALA A 109 -22.24 30.35 20.46
N ALA A 110 -23.40 30.06 19.88
CA ALA A 110 -24.05 30.89 18.87
C ALA A 110 -24.30 32.32 19.40
N ARG A 111 -24.86 32.45 20.60
CA ARG A 111 -25.05 33.76 21.25
C ARG A 111 -23.76 34.54 21.45
N ARG A 112 -22.59 33.91 21.59
CA ARG A 112 -21.30 34.59 21.83
C ARG A 112 -20.50 34.89 20.56
N THR A 113 -20.87 34.28 19.44
CA THR A 113 -20.19 34.46 18.15
C THR A 113 -21.01 35.40 17.25
N LYS A 114 -20.39 35.94 16.20
CA LYS A 114 -21.05 36.65 15.09
C LYS A 114 -20.59 36.03 13.77
N ASN A 115 -21.43 36.07 12.74
CA ASN A 115 -21.08 35.66 11.37
C ASN A 115 -20.40 34.28 11.29
N ALA A 116 -21.10 33.24 11.77
CA ALA A 116 -20.58 31.88 11.88
C ALA A 116 -21.48 30.94 11.08
N LEU A 117 -20.96 29.79 10.68
CA LEU A 117 -21.76 28.69 10.16
C LEU A 117 -22.09 27.76 11.34
N ILE A 118 -23.37 27.58 11.65
CA ILE A 118 -23.84 26.63 12.65
C ILE A 118 -24.27 25.36 11.92
N ALA A 119 -23.57 24.26 12.16
CA ALA A 119 -23.85 22.97 11.52
C ALA A 119 -24.43 21.99 12.55
N VAL A 120 -25.67 21.55 12.29
CA VAL A 120 -26.46 20.68 13.15
C VAL A 120 -27.02 19.55 12.31
N SER A 121 -26.89 18.30 12.77
CA SER A 121 -27.59 17.17 12.18
C SER A 121 -28.70 16.71 13.12
N VAL A 122 -29.91 16.60 12.59
CA VAL A 122 -31.11 16.34 13.38
C VAL A 122 -32.07 15.43 12.60
N PRO A 123 -32.06 14.10 12.85
CA PRO A 123 -31.25 13.36 13.83
C PRO A 123 -29.74 13.40 13.58
N ASN A 124 -28.94 13.37 14.66
CA ASN A 124 -27.49 13.33 14.59
C ASN A 124 -26.99 11.95 14.10
N GLY A 125 -26.09 11.93 13.11
CA GLY A 125 -25.69 10.69 12.41
C GLY A 125 -24.83 9.69 13.22
N PRO A 126 -23.89 10.10 14.08
CA PRO A 126 -23.18 9.15 14.95
C PRO A 126 -23.87 8.90 16.30
N LEU A 127 -24.58 9.88 16.86
CA LEU A 127 -25.21 9.75 18.18
C LEU A 127 -26.64 9.22 18.11
N GLY A 128 -27.38 9.59 17.06
CA GLY A 128 -28.81 9.31 16.92
C GLY A 128 -29.72 10.28 17.69
N SER A 129 -29.16 11.25 18.43
CA SER A 129 -29.91 12.24 19.20
C SER A 129 -30.67 13.24 18.33
N VAL A 130 -31.75 13.80 18.88
CA VAL A 130 -32.60 14.80 18.24
C VAL A 130 -32.62 16.05 19.11
N LEU A 131 -32.30 17.20 18.52
CA LEU A 131 -32.47 18.50 19.17
C LEU A 131 -33.97 18.84 19.27
N PRO A 132 -34.47 19.30 20.44
CA PRO A 132 -35.86 19.70 20.60
C PRO A 132 -36.25 20.83 19.64
N PRO A 133 -37.51 20.87 19.17
CA PRO A 133 -38.02 21.94 18.31
C PRO A 133 -37.75 23.35 18.84
N ASP A 134 -37.91 23.56 20.16
CA ASP A 134 -37.67 24.86 20.79
C ASP A 134 -36.22 25.31 20.66
N THR A 135 -35.25 24.38 20.81
CA THR A 135 -33.83 24.69 20.61
C THR A 135 -33.54 25.02 19.15
N LEU A 136 -34.13 24.30 18.20
CA LEU A 136 -33.98 24.61 16.77
C LEU A 136 -34.54 26.00 16.44
N SER A 137 -35.71 26.34 16.97
CA SER A 137 -36.30 27.68 16.85
C SER A 137 -35.42 28.76 17.48
N GLU A 138 -34.85 28.50 18.66
CA GLU A 138 -33.93 29.43 19.31
C GLU A 138 -32.65 29.64 18.48
N LEU A 139 -32.07 28.58 17.93
CA LEU A 139 -30.89 28.67 17.05
C LEU A 139 -31.18 29.47 15.78
N ALA A 140 -32.34 29.25 15.14
CA ALA A 140 -32.75 30.02 13.97
C ALA A 140 -32.87 31.52 14.29
N GLN A 141 -33.51 31.86 15.42
CA GLN A 141 -33.61 33.25 15.87
C GLN A 141 -32.24 33.87 16.21
N VAL A 142 -31.34 33.11 16.82
CA VAL A 142 -29.96 33.56 17.09
C VAL A 142 -29.20 33.75 15.78
N ALA A 143 -29.41 32.88 14.80
CA ALA A 143 -28.77 32.96 13.50
C ALA A 143 -29.11 34.27 12.78
N GLU A 144 -30.38 34.67 12.80
CA GLU A 144 -30.82 35.97 12.28
C GLU A 144 -30.13 37.13 13.01
N ARG A 145 -30.25 37.17 14.35
CA ARG A 145 -29.73 38.28 15.16
C ARG A 145 -28.21 38.44 15.10
N ARG A 146 -27.46 37.37 14.83
CA ARG A 146 -25.99 37.36 14.86
C ARG A 146 -25.35 37.21 13.48
N GLY A 147 -26.16 37.18 12.42
CA GLY A 147 -25.70 37.01 11.04
C GLY A 147 -25.08 35.64 10.78
N HIS A 148 -25.47 34.60 11.52
CA HIS A 148 -25.00 33.24 11.24
C HIS A 148 -25.70 32.65 10.01
N LEU A 149 -25.11 31.63 9.42
CA LEU A 149 -25.81 30.69 8.54
C LEU A 149 -26.08 29.44 9.37
N LEU A 150 -27.34 29.05 9.54
CA LEU A 150 -27.72 27.81 10.23
C LEU A 150 -28.01 26.73 9.19
N VAL A 151 -27.33 25.58 9.31
CA VAL A 151 -27.60 24.40 8.49
C VAL A 151 -28.13 23.28 9.36
N LEU A 152 -29.30 22.78 8.98
CA LEU A 152 -29.95 21.61 9.56
C LEU A 152 -29.84 20.46 8.56
N ASP A 153 -28.96 19.51 8.84
CA ASP A 153 -28.86 18.26 8.10
C ASP A 153 -29.91 17.26 8.65
N THR A 154 -30.93 16.98 7.84
CA THR A 154 -32.09 16.15 8.22
C THR A 154 -32.11 14.81 7.47
N CYS A 155 -30.95 14.34 6.99
CA CYS A 155 -30.83 13.11 6.19
C CYS A 155 -31.40 11.83 6.85
N TYR A 156 -31.57 11.83 8.17
CA TYR A 156 -32.14 10.70 8.94
C TYR A 156 -33.60 10.91 9.39
N GLN A 157 -34.23 12.04 9.04
CA GLN A 157 -35.56 12.45 9.56
C GLN A 157 -36.65 11.40 9.31
N ALA A 158 -36.62 10.70 8.17
CA ALA A 158 -37.59 9.66 7.83
C ALA A 158 -37.72 8.56 8.91
N PHE A 159 -36.64 8.28 9.66
CA PHE A 159 -36.61 7.23 10.68
C PHE A 159 -36.97 7.72 12.09
N HIS A 160 -37.29 9.00 12.25
CA HIS A 160 -37.79 9.56 13.50
C HIS A 160 -39.30 9.84 13.42
N GLY A 161 -39.74 10.37 12.27
CA GLY A 161 -40.99 11.11 12.15
C GLY A 161 -40.73 12.61 12.06
N PRO A 162 -41.78 13.44 11.89
CA PRO A 162 -41.62 14.88 11.68
C PRO A 162 -40.99 15.56 12.90
N ILE A 163 -39.80 16.16 12.73
CA ILE A 163 -39.12 17.00 13.73
C ILE A 163 -39.61 18.43 13.52
N GLY A 164 -40.91 18.64 13.73
CA GLY A 164 -41.62 19.73 13.05
C GLY A 164 -41.49 19.60 11.53
N ASP A 165 -41.80 20.69 10.83
CA ASP A 165 -41.57 20.79 9.39
C ASP A 165 -40.35 21.68 9.13
N PRO A 166 -39.12 21.14 9.25
CA PRO A 166 -37.91 21.93 9.10
C PRO A 166 -37.77 22.49 7.68
N VAL A 167 -38.29 21.79 6.67
CA VAL A 167 -38.21 22.21 5.26
C VAL A 167 -39.07 23.46 5.03
N THR A 168 -40.33 23.47 5.46
CA THR A 168 -41.15 24.71 5.32
C THR A 168 -40.69 25.84 6.22
N ARG A 169 -39.97 25.50 7.31
CA ARG A 169 -39.33 26.47 8.21
C ARG A 169 -37.95 26.96 7.73
N ALA A 170 -37.40 26.42 6.63
CA ALA A 170 -36.15 26.90 6.05
C ALA A 170 -36.36 28.29 5.43
N ARG A 171 -36.08 29.32 6.22
CA ARG A 171 -36.25 30.75 5.86
C ARG A 171 -35.10 31.58 6.41
N GLY A 172 -34.91 32.75 5.81
CA GLY A 172 -33.85 33.68 6.12
C GLY A 172 -32.49 33.02 5.99
N ARG A 173 -31.80 32.89 7.11
CA ARG A 173 -30.46 32.34 7.23
C ARG A 173 -30.43 30.87 7.64
N THR A 174 -31.54 30.16 7.47
CA THR A 174 -31.62 28.72 7.75
C THR A 174 -31.72 27.91 6.47
N LEU A 175 -30.81 26.94 6.32
CA LEU A 175 -30.81 25.94 5.26
C LEU A 175 -31.11 24.56 5.84
N VAL A 176 -31.83 23.75 5.08
CA VAL A 176 -32.05 22.33 5.38
C VAL A 176 -31.42 21.48 4.30
N VAL A 177 -30.70 20.43 4.68
CA VAL A 177 -30.13 19.45 3.75
C VAL A 177 -30.87 18.13 3.95
N GLN A 178 -31.43 17.58 2.88
CA GLN A 178 -32.13 16.30 2.88
C GLN A 178 -31.57 15.37 1.80
N SER A 179 -31.47 14.06 2.09
CA SER A 179 -30.98 13.07 1.13
C SER A 179 -31.93 11.91 0.96
N LEU A 180 -32.01 11.42 -0.29
CA LEU A 180 -32.73 10.18 -0.61
C LEU A 180 -31.87 8.92 -0.37
N SER A 181 -30.60 9.10 -0.01
CA SER A 181 -29.64 8.00 0.17
C SER A 181 -30.11 6.97 1.20
N LYS A 182 -30.74 7.43 2.27
CA LYS A 182 -31.20 6.59 3.39
C LYS A 182 -32.69 6.37 3.33
N SER A 183 -33.46 7.46 3.31
CA SER A 183 -34.93 7.44 3.33
C SER A 183 -35.53 6.62 2.18
N HIS A 184 -34.93 6.63 0.99
CA HIS A 184 -35.52 6.03 -0.20
C HIS A 184 -34.64 4.94 -0.84
N ALA A 185 -33.68 4.40 -0.09
CA ALA A 185 -32.73 3.39 -0.56
C ALA A 185 -31.94 3.79 -1.83
N LEU A 186 -31.76 5.09 -2.08
CA LEU A 186 -31.07 5.64 -3.25
C LEU A 186 -29.62 6.03 -2.97
N ALA A 187 -28.93 5.29 -2.10
CA ALA A 187 -27.55 5.62 -1.70
C ALA A 187 -26.60 5.67 -2.91
N GLY A 188 -26.75 4.77 -3.87
CA GLY A 188 -25.90 4.71 -5.08
C GLY A 188 -26.15 5.83 -6.09
N THR A 189 -27.30 6.52 -6.04
CA THR A 189 -27.61 7.57 -7.02
C THR A 189 -27.05 8.93 -6.62
N ARG A 190 -26.59 9.09 -5.38
CA ARG A 190 -25.98 10.34 -4.89
C ARG A 190 -26.89 11.54 -5.13
N ILE A 191 -28.15 11.48 -4.68
CA ILE A 191 -29.07 12.62 -4.79
C ILE A 191 -29.48 13.17 -3.42
N ALA A 192 -29.42 14.49 -3.31
CA ALA A 192 -29.85 15.27 -2.15
C ALA A 192 -30.40 16.62 -2.62
N ALA A 193 -31.05 17.34 -1.71
CA ALA A 193 -31.56 18.68 -1.94
C ALA A 193 -31.22 19.59 -0.75
N MET A 194 -30.90 20.86 -1.05
CA MET A 194 -30.87 21.93 -0.06
C MET A 194 -32.15 22.75 -0.17
N PHE A 195 -32.73 23.14 0.95
CA PHE A 195 -33.92 23.97 1.05
C PHE A 195 -33.60 25.26 1.81
N GLY A 196 -34.20 26.38 1.39
CA GLY A 196 -33.98 27.68 2.01
C GLY A 196 -34.53 28.82 1.17
N ASP A 197 -34.13 30.05 1.52
CA ASP A 197 -34.59 31.23 0.78
C ASP A 197 -34.01 31.27 -0.64
N PRO A 198 -34.80 31.63 -1.67
CA PRO A 198 -34.38 31.57 -3.08
C PRO A 198 -33.13 32.42 -3.40
N GLU A 199 -32.95 33.55 -2.71
CA GLU A 199 -31.77 34.39 -2.89
C GLU A 199 -30.49 33.72 -2.35
N LEU A 200 -30.58 33.12 -1.17
CA LEU A 200 -29.47 32.38 -0.56
C LEU A 200 -29.10 31.14 -1.39
N LEU A 201 -30.11 30.40 -1.86
CA LEU A 201 -29.88 29.24 -2.72
C LEU A 201 -29.25 29.62 -4.06
N ARG A 202 -29.67 30.73 -4.67
CA ARG A 202 -29.03 31.24 -5.90
C ARG A 202 -27.56 31.61 -5.70
N ASP A 203 -27.19 32.24 -4.58
CA ASP A 203 -25.79 32.57 -4.27
C ASP A 203 -24.94 31.31 -3.95
N LEU A 204 -25.54 30.31 -3.31
CA LEU A 204 -24.91 29.01 -3.07
C LEU A 204 -24.71 28.21 -4.36
N ALA A 205 -25.67 28.26 -5.27
CA ALA A 205 -25.72 27.46 -6.49
C ALA A 205 -25.10 28.16 -7.72
N ALA A 206 -24.57 29.38 -7.57
CA ALA A 206 -23.96 30.14 -8.67
C ALA A 206 -22.67 29.45 -9.18
N GLY A 207 -22.82 28.55 -10.16
CA GLY A 207 -21.75 27.87 -10.89
C GLY A 207 -21.66 26.35 -10.64
N PRO A 208 -21.26 25.87 -9.45
CA PRO A 208 -20.81 24.49 -9.22
C PRO A 208 -21.85 23.37 -9.44
N LEU A 209 -23.14 23.71 -9.52
CA LEU A 209 -24.23 22.73 -9.56
C LEU A 209 -24.87 22.56 -10.93
N GLU A 210 -24.47 23.35 -11.93
CA GLU A 210 -24.97 23.19 -13.29
C GLU A 210 -24.59 21.78 -13.81
N HIS A 211 -25.61 20.96 -14.07
CA HIS A 211 -25.49 19.56 -14.48
C HIS A 211 -24.75 18.61 -13.52
N ALA A 212 -24.56 18.99 -12.26
CA ALA A 212 -23.78 18.20 -11.30
C ALA A 212 -24.46 16.89 -10.85
N VAL A 213 -25.80 16.83 -10.91
CA VAL A 213 -26.57 15.61 -10.61
C VAL A 213 -26.80 14.84 -11.90
N SER A 214 -26.34 13.57 -11.94
CA SER A 214 -26.44 12.76 -13.15
C SER A 214 -27.90 12.56 -13.59
N GLY A 215 -28.13 12.47 -14.90
CA GLY A 215 -29.48 12.20 -15.43
C GLY A 215 -30.05 10.88 -14.91
N ALA A 216 -29.21 9.85 -14.79
CA ALA A 216 -29.60 8.56 -14.23
C ALA A 216 -30.10 8.69 -12.78
N SER A 217 -29.44 9.54 -11.98
CA SER A 217 -29.85 9.84 -10.61
C SER A 217 -31.20 10.54 -10.53
N LEU A 218 -31.43 11.51 -11.43
CA LEU A 218 -32.68 12.24 -11.54
C LEU A 218 -33.84 11.31 -11.90
N THR A 219 -33.67 10.50 -12.96
CA THR A 219 -34.70 9.53 -13.37
C THR A 219 -35.02 8.52 -12.27
N ALA A 220 -34.00 7.99 -11.58
CA ALA A 220 -34.23 7.07 -10.48
C ALA A 220 -34.99 7.74 -9.31
N ALA A 221 -34.65 8.99 -8.98
CA ALA A 221 -35.35 9.77 -7.97
C ALA A 221 -36.81 10.02 -8.36
N ASP A 222 -37.08 10.35 -9.63
CA ASP A 222 -38.42 10.61 -10.12
C ASP A 222 -39.34 9.40 -9.95
N VAL A 223 -38.86 8.22 -10.34
CA VAL A 223 -39.62 6.97 -10.17
C VAL A 223 -39.86 6.68 -8.69
N VAL A 224 -38.82 6.76 -7.87
CA VAL A 224 -38.92 6.39 -6.45
C VAL A 224 -39.83 7.35 -5.67
N ILE A 225 -39.74 8.65 -5.90
CA ILE A 225 -40.56 9.65 -5.20
C ILE A 225 -42.04 9.54 -5.57
N ARG A 226 -42.37 9.16 -6.81
CA ARG A 226 -43.77 8.87 -7.20
C ARG A 226 -44.38 7.68 -6.46
N HIS A 227 -43.55 6.85 -5.84
CA HIS A 227 -43.96 5.71 -5.03
C HIS A 227 -43.55 5.86 -3.56
N HIS A 228 -43.37 7.09 -3.06
CA HIS A 228 -42.88 7.33 -1.70
C HIS A 228 -43.76 6.69 -0.61
N ASP A 229 -45.08 6.59 -0.82
CA ASP A 229 -46.00 5.97 0.14
C ASP A 229 -45.60 4.54 0.50
N ALA A 230 -45.02 3.80 -0.44
CA ALA A 230 -44.54 2.45 -0.21
C ALA A 230 -43.33 2.36 0.74
N PHE A 231 -42.64 3.49 1.00
CA PHE A 231 -41.51 3.54 1.92
C PHE A 231 -41.91 3.82 3.36
N GLN A 232 -43.13 4.33 3.62
CA GLN A 232 -43.63 4.60 4.97
C GLN A 232 -43.57 3.33 5.85
N ALA A 233 -44.09 2.22 5.33
CA ALA A 233 -44.06 0.93 6.02
C ALA A 233 -42.63 0.45 6.35
N ILE A 234 -41.65 0.77 5.50
CA ILE A 234 -40.24 0.42 5.73
C ILE A 234 -39.66 1.30 6.84
N TRP A 235 -40.01 2.59 6.88
CA TRP A 235 -39.58 3.49 7.95
C TRP A 235 -40.19 3.09 9.30
N ASP A 236 -41.45 2.64 9.31
CA ASP A 236 -42.10 2.04 10.48
C ASP A 236 -41.37 0.78 10.94
N GLU A 237 -41.09 -0.16 10.03
CA GLU A 237 -40.39 -1.40 10.35
C GLU A 237 -38.99 -1.16 10.91
N VAL A 238 -38.24 -0.22 10.34
CA VAL A 238 -36.91 0.17 10.85
C VAL A 238 -37.03 0.79 12.25
N ARG A 239 -38.05 1.61 12.50
CA ARG A 239 -38.30 2.20 13.83
C ARG A 239 -38.59 1.11 14.87
N ASP A 240 -39.50 0.19 14.56
CA ASP A 240 -39.90 -0.88 15.46
C ASP A 240 -38.74 -1.85 15.72
N THR A 241 -38.00 -2.22 14.67
CA THR A 241 -36.82 -3.07 14.77
C THR A 241 -35.72 -2.40 15.57
N ARG A 242 -35.49 -1.10 15.41
CA ARG A 242 -34.53 -0.33 16.21
C ARG A 242 -34.88 -0.35 17.70
N VAL A 243 -36.16 -0.13 18.04
CA VAL A 243 -36.64 -0.15 19.44
C VAL A 243 -36.48 -1.55 20.05
N ARG A 244 -36.95 -2.60 19.35
CA ARG A 244 -36.81 -3.98 19.78
C ARG A 244 -35.34 -4.38 19.98
N THR A 245 -34.50 -4.03 19.03
CA THR A 245 -33.05 -4.35 19.06
C THR A 245 -32.36 -3.64 20.21
N ALA A 246 -32.67 -2.36 20.46
CA ALA A 246 -32.13 -1.63 21.59
C ALA A 246 -32.52 -2.26 22.94
N HIS A 247 -33.74 -2.80 23.07
CA HIS A 247 -34.13 -3.54 24.27
C HIS A 247 -33.31 -4.82 24.43
N SER A 248 -33.22 -5.65 23.38
CA SER A 248 -32.42 -6.87 23.38
C SER A 248 -30.94 -6.64 23.69
N LEU A 249 -30.36 -5.52 23.24
CA LEU A 249 -28.95 -5.18 23.54
C LEU A 249 -28.72 -4.89 25.02
N ARG A 250 -29.69 -4.28 25.71
CA ARG A 250 -29.59 -4.01 27.16
C ARG A 250 -29.60 -5.31 27.94
N ASP A 251 -30.42 -6.27 27.54
CA ASP A 251 -30.45 -7.61 28.15
C ASP A 251 -29.12 -8.38 28.00
N LEU A 252 -28.32 -8.00 27.00
CA LEU A 252 -26.98 -8.53 26.76
C LEU A 252 -25.87 -7.77 27.48
N GLY A 253 -26.21 -6.75 28.26
CA GLY A 253 -25.25 -5.94 29.01
C GLY A 253 -24.54 -4.87 28.18
N TYR A 254 -25.03 -4.57 26.97
CA TYR A 254 -24.56 -3.43 26.20
C TYR A 254 -25.38 -2.17 26.48
N VAL A 255 -24.82 -0.98 26.21
CA VAL A 255 -25.51 0.30 26.42
C VAL A 255 -25.78 0.97 25.07
N PRO A 256 -26.96 0.73 24.45
CA PRO A 256 -27.33 1.43 23.21
C PRO A 256 -27.66 2.89 23.50
N LEU A 257 -27.09 3.79 22.70
CA LEU A 257 -27.43 5.21 22.74
C LEU A 257 -28.83 5.47 22.16
N PRO A 258 -29.53 6.53 22.59
CA PRO A 258 -30.80 6.93 21.97
C PRO A 258 -30.61 7.19 20.48
N SER A 259 -31.41 6.53 19.63
CA SER A 259 -31.31 6.69 18.19
C SER A 259 -32.65 6.99 17.52
N ALA A 260 -32.60 8.00 16.65
CA ALA A 260 -33.67 8.41 15.77
C ALA A 260 -33.31 8.24 14.26
N GLY A 261 -32.14 7.63 13.96
CA GLY A 261 -31.74 7.28 12.60
C GLY A 261 -31.93 5.80 12.27
N ASN A 262 -31.53 5.34 11.08
CA ASN A 262 -31.63 3.91 10.70
C ASN A 262 -30.48 3.05 11.25
N PHE A 263 -29.96 3.36 12.43
CA PHE A 263 -28.80 2.70 13.03
C PHE A 263 -28.90 2.70 14.54
N LEU A 264 -28.05 1.90 15.18
CA LEU A 264 -27.82 1.93 16.63
C LEU A 264 -26.33 2.13 16.89
N THR A 265 -26.02 3.08 17.76
CA THR A 265 -24.69 3.27 18.32
C THR A 265 -24.66 2.63 19.71
N LEU A 266 -23.64 1.84 19.97
CA LEU A 266 -23.53 0.97 21.12
C LEU A 266 -22.24 1.30 21.87
N ARG A 267 -22.37 1.76 23.12
CA ARG A 267 -21.22 1.82 24.03
C ARG A 267 -20.94 0.40 24.51
N LEU A 268 -19.73 -0.08 24.21
CA LEU A 268 -19.30 -1.41 24.61
C LEU A 268 -18.89 -1.41 26.10
N PRO A 269 -19.05 -2.53 26.81
CA PRO A 269 -18.45 -2.70 28.14
C PRO A 269 -16.93 -2.58 28.07
N ASP A 270 -16.30 -2.03 29.12
CA ASP A 270 -14.83 -1.80 29.18
C ASP A 270 -13.97 -3.03 28.85
N ARG A 271 -14.50 -4.23 29.05
CA ARG A 271 -13.84 -5.51 28.74
C ARG A 271 -13.82 -5.87 27.25
N VAL A 272 -14.54 -5.14 26.38
CA VAL A 272 -14.61 -5.39 24.94
C VAL A 272 -14.15 -4.15 24.20
N SER A 273 -13.02 -4.24 23.48
CA SER A 273 -12.59 -3.16 22.59
C SER A 273 -13.46 -3.10 21.33
N ALA A 274 -13.68 -1.89 20.80
CA ALA A 274 -14.45 -1.69 19.58
C ALA A 274 -13.86 -2.42 18.37
N GLY A 275 -12.54 -2.34 18.18
CA GLY A 275 -11.84 -3.07 17.12
C GLY A 275 -12.01 -4.59 17.21
N ALA A 276 -11.93 -5.18 18.42
CA ALA A 276 -12.17 -6.61 18.60
C ALA A 276 -13.64 -6.99 18.34
N CYS A 277 -14.58 -6.14 18.74
CA CYS A 277 -16.00 -6.33 18.44
C CYS A 277 -16.26 -6.31 16.92
N VAL A 278 -15.65 -5.36 16.20
CA VAL A 278 -15.78 -5.22 14.74
C VAL A 278 -15.17 -6.43 14.03
N ALA A 279 -13.97 -6.84 14.41
CA ALA A 279 -13.32 -8.03 13.84
C ALA A 279 -14.14 -9.30 14.09
N GLY A 280 -14.60 -9.51 15.33
CA GLY A 280 -15.40 -10.69 15.68
C GLY A 280 -16.75 -10.75 14.98
N LEU A 281 -17.40 -9.60 14.71
CA LEU A 281 -18.59 -9.59 13.87
C LEU A 281 -18.26 -9.83 12.40
N ALA A 282 -17.13 -9.31 11.90
CA ALA A 282 -16.69 -9.53 10.52
C ALA A 282 -16.39 -11.00 10.23
N ASP A 283 -15.78 -11.72 11.17
CA ASP A 283 -15.55 -13.17 11.09
C ASP A 283 -16.86 -13.97 11.01
N LEU A 284 -17.94 -13.39 11.55
CA LEU A 284 -19.29 -13.94 11.50
C LEU A 284 -20.11 -13.42 10.30
N GLY A 285 -19.47 -12.69 9.38
CA GLY A 285 -20.10 -12.17 8.16
C GLY A 285 -20.82 -10.83 8.31
N TYR A 286 -20.67 -10.13 9.43
CA TYR A 286 -21.33 -8.85 9.69
C TYR A 286 -20.36 -7.67 9.75
N ALA A 287 -20.57 -6.65 8.92
CA ALA A 287 -19.77 -5.44 8.93
C ALA A 287 -20.44 -4.35 9.79
N ILE A 288 -19.73 -3.87 10.81
CA ILE A 288 -20.15 -2.75 11.67
C ILE A 288 -19.04 -1.70 11.75
N ALA A 289 -19.35 -0.47 12.17
CA ALA A 289 -18.39 0.62 12.24
C ALA A 289 -17.78 0.77 13.64
N ASP A 290 -16.44 0.85 13.71
CA ASP A 290 -15.71 1.32 14.89
C ASP A 290 -15.82 2.85 14.98
N LEU A 291 -16.28 3.39 16.11
CA LEU A 291 -16.37 4.83 16.35
C LEU A 291 -15.28 5.36 17.29
N SER A 292 -14.24 4.57 17.57
CA SER A 292 -13.22 4.92 18.55
C SER A 292 -12.44 6.19 18.20
N GLU A 293 -12.29 6.48 16.90
CA GLU A 293 -11.66 7.71 16.40
C GLU A 293 -12.65 8.89 16.27
N THR A 294 -13.94 8.64 16.48
CA THR A 294 -14.97 9.69 16.43
C THR A 294 -15.00 10.43 17.78
N THR A 295 -14.94 11.76 17.75
CA THR A 295 -14.90 12.60 18.96
C THR A 295 -15.96 12.18 19.98
N GLY A 296 -15.53 11.85 21.21
CA GLY A 296 -16.45 11.50 22.29
C GLY A 296 -17.12 10.13 22.19
N LEU A 297 -16.73 9.28 21.21
CA LEU A 297 -17.28 7.94 20.99
C LEU A 297 -16.24 6.81 21.10
N ALA A 298 -15.14 7.06 21.82
CA ALA A 298 -14.18 6.03 22.20
C ALA A 298 -14.90 4.82 22.84
N GLY A 299 -14.59 3.61 22.37
CA GLY A 299 -15.23 2.39 22.87
C GLY A 299 -16.68 2.18 22.40
N CYS A 300 -17.15 2.97 21.43
CA CYS A 300 -18.45 2.76 20.79
C CYS A 300 -18.30 2.10 19.42
N VAL A 301 -19.29 1.30 19.05
CA VAL A 301 -19.49 0.78 17.70
C VAL A 301 -20.86 1.18 17.17
N ARG A 302 -21.07 1.17 15.86
CA ARG A 302 -22.37 1.46 15.26
C ARG A 302 -22.71 0.49 14.14
N PHE A 303 -23.95 0.04 14.10
CA PHE A 303 -24.46 -0.78 13.01
C PHE A 303 -25.79 -0.25 12.48
N THR A 304 -26.03 -0.47 11.20
CA THR A 304 -27.28 -0.07 10.53
C THR A 304 -28.37 -1.09 10.89
N VAL A 305 -29.57 -0.61 11.18
CA VAL A 305 -30.74 -1.47 11.35
C VAL A 305 -31.19 -1.90 9.96
N ALA A 306 -31.08 -3.20 9.69
CA ALA A 306 -31.48 -3.83 8.44
C ALA A 306 -32.90 -4.42 8.58
N ASP A 307 -33.26 -5.39 7.75
CA ASP A 307 -34.43 -6.23 8.00
C ASP A 307 -34.29 -7.00 9.34
N ALA A 308 -35.40 -7.54 9.83
CA ALA A 308 -35.45 -8.21 11.11
C ALA A 308 -34.50 -9.42 11.20
N GLU A 309 -34.38 -10.24 10.15
CA GLU A 309 -33.54 -11.43 10.13
C GLU A 309 -32.05 -11.06 10.23
N THR A 310 -31.61 -10.11 9.40
CA THR A 310 -30.22 -9.61 9.43
C THR A 310 -29.90 -8.97 10.79
N THR A 311 -30.82 -8.19 11.34
CA THR A 311 -30.63 -7.50 12.63
C THR A 311 -30.58 -8.49 13.80
N ASP A 312 -31.41 -9.53 13.79
CA ASP A 312 -31.38 -10.60 14.78
C ASP A 312 -30.09 -11.44 14.67
N GLY A 313 -29.57 -11.62 13.46
CA GLY A 313 -28.25 -12.19 13.21
C GLY A 313 -27.11 -11.38 13.84
N VAL A 314 -27.14 -10.04 13.69
CA VAL A 314 -26.18 -9.14 14.35
C VAL A 314 -26.28 -9.26 15.88
N LEU A 315 -27.49 -9.33 16.44
CA LEU A 315 -27.69 -9.55 17.87
C LEU A 315 -27.09 -10.90 18.34
N ALA A 316 -27.30 -11.97 17.57
CA ALA A 316 -26.72 -13.27 17.87
C ALA A 316 -25.18 -13.24 17.79
N ALA A 317 -24.61 -12.57 16.80
CA ALA A 317 -23.16 -12.37 16.68
C ALA A 317 -22.59 -11.60 17.88
N LEU A 318 -23.25 -10.51 18.29
CA LEU A 318 -22.87 -9.74 19.48
C LEU A 318 -22.93 -10.56 20.78
N ARG A 319 -23.86 -11.51 20.90
CA ARG A 319 -23.90 -12.48 22.02
C ARG A 319 -22.67 -13.37 22.02
N THR A 320 -22.32 -13.91 20.87
CA THR A 320 -21.17 -14.81 20.70
C THR A 320 -19.86 -14.11 21.04
N VAL A 321 -19.66 -12.89 20.53
CA VAL A 321 -18.46 -12.07 20.80
C VAL A 321 -18.37 -11.70 22.28
N SER A 322 -19.49 -11.31 22.91
CA SER A 322 -19.52 -11.04 24.35
C SER A 322 -19.14 -12.25 25.20
N ARG A 323 -19.59 -13.47 24.83
CA ARG A 323 -19.27 -14.71 25.57
C ARG A 323 -17.81 -15.13 25.43
N HIS A 324 -17.24 -15.05 24.23
CA HIS A 324 -15.84 -15.40 24.00
C HIS A 324 -14.87 -14.44 24.70
N ASN A 325 -15.19 -13.14 24.71
CA ASN A 325 -14.39 -12.14 25.44
C ASN A 325 -14.64 -12.14 26.96
N SER A 326 -15.68 -12.83 27.44
CA SER A 326 -15.92 -13.06 28.88
C SER A 326 -15.11 -14.25 29.44
N LEU A 327 -14.52 -15.10 28.59
CA LEU A 327 -13.79 -16.30 28.98
C LEU A 327 -12.28 -16.09 29.15
N VAL A 328 -11.79 -14.87 28.92
CA VAL A 328 -10.40 -14.49 29.23
C VAL A 328 -10.36 -13.84 30.62
N LYS A 329 -10.24 -14.67 31.66
CA LYS A 329 -9.72 -14.25 32.97
C LYS A 329 -8.21 -14.55 33.05
N PRO A 330 -7.42 -13.80 33.85
CA PRO A 330 -5.98 -13.98 33.94
C PRO A 330 -5.64 -15.39 34.48
N ALA A 331 -4.64 -16.04 33.90
CA ALA A 331 -4.19 -17.36 34.35
C ALA A 331 -3.59 -17.28 35.77
N GLY A 332 -4.14 -18.08 36.68
CA GLY A 332 -3.59 -18.35 38.01
C GLY A 332 -4.00 -19.74 38.51
N CYS A 333 -3.02 -20.65 38.59
CA CYS A 333 -2.89 -21.86 39.42
C CYS A 333 -3.80 -23.11 39.18
N ARG A 334 -3.16 -24.20 38.68
CA ARG A 334 -3.22 -25.67 39.00
C ARG A 334 -4.61 -26.31 39.34
N SER A 335 -5.04 -27.51 38.92
CA SER A 335 -4.42 -28.86 38.95
C SER A 335 -5.31 -29.97 38.34
N SER A 336 -4.67 -31.00 37.74
CA SER A 336 -4.97 -32.47 37.77
C SER A 336 -6.22 -33.14 37.15
N THR A 337 -5.91 -34.09 36.22
CA THR A 337 -6.45 -35.50 36.02
C THR A 337 -7.90 -35.70 35.53
N VAL A 338 -8.32 -36.68 34.70
CA VAL A 338 -7.79 -37.89 34.02
C VAL A 338 -8.85 -38.33 32.97
N GLY A 339 -8.48 -39.01 31.87
CA GLY A 339 -9.38 -39.96 31.16
C GLY A 339 -9.38 -39.97 29.62
N ARG A 340 -8.66 -40.93 29.01
CA ARG A 340 -8.76 -41.43 27.61
C ARG A 340 -9.85 -42.55 27.51
N PRO A 341 -10.13 -43.26 26.37
CA PRO A 341 -9.65 -43.18 24.96
C PRO A 341 -10.71 -43.40 23.81
N ARG A 342 -10.32 -43.04 22.55
CA ARG A 342 -10.37 -43.68 21.17
C ARG A 342 -11.37 -44.84 20.82
N PRO A 343 -11.52 -45.34 19.55
CA PRO A 343 -10.77 -45.16 18.26
C PRO A 343 -11.63 -45.01 16.96
N GLY A 344 -11.09 -44.55 15.81
CA GLY A 344 -10.53 -45.34 14.68
C GLY A 344 -11.47 -45.28 13.45
N HIS A 345 -11.09 -45.37 12.17
CA HIS A 345 -9.85 -45.47 11.39
C HIS A 345 -10.23 -45.15 9.89
N PRO A 346 -9.34 -45.25 8.87
CA PRO A 346 -9.19 -44.31 7.75
C PRO A 346 -9.72 -44.88 6.41
N ILE A 347 -9.51 -44.19 5.27
CA ILE A 347 -9.18 -44.77 3.94
C ILE A 347 -8.72 -43.63 2.99
N THR A 348 -7.64 -43.87 2.23
CA THR A 348 -7.13 -43.11 1.08
C THR A 348 -7.12 -44.04 -0.17
N PRO A 349 -6.47 -43.69 -1.30
CA PRO A 349 -7.04 -43.11 -2.53
C PRO A 349 -6.93 -44.05 -3.75
N THR A 350 -7.46 -43.69 -4.94
CA THR A 350 -6.98 -44.23 -6.23
C THR A 350 -7.31 -43.33 -7.43
N ASP A 351 -6.38 -43.37 -8.39
CA ASP A 351 -6.26 -42.74 -9.71
C ASP A 351 -7.40 -43.08 -10.72
N ASP A 352 -7.59 -42.29 -11.79
CA ASP A 352 -6.96 -42.56 -13.12
C ASP A 352 -7.53 -41.73 -14.30
N GLU A 353 -6.70 -41.65 -15.33
CA GLU A 353 -6.69 -40.88 -16.60
C GLU A 353 -7.94 -40.84 -17.52
N ARG A 354 -8.04 -39.79 -18.39
CA ARG A 354 -7.94 -39.92 -19.88
C ARG A 354 -8.14 -38.62 -20.70
N THR A 355 -7.08 -38.27 -21.42
CA THR A 355 -6.93 -37.75 -22.81
C THR A 355 -8.13 -37.21 -23.61
N MET A 356 -7.95 -36.06 -24.28
CA MET A 356 -8.32 -35.80 -25.70
C MET A 356 -7.61 -34.56 -26.30
N ARG A 357 -7.17 -34.68 -27.56
CA ARG A 357 -6.65 -33.67 -28.53
C ARG A 357 -7.18 -34.08 -29.92
N PRO A 358 -7.08 -33.27 -31.01
CA PRO A 358 -7.14 -31.82 -31.23
C PRO A 358 -8.15 -31.47 -32.37
N PRO A 359 -8.12 -30.27 -33.00
CA PRO A 359 -7.44 -30.16 -34.31
C PRO A 359 -6.66 -28.84 -34.57
N ARG A 360 -5.80 -28.88 -35.60
CA ARG A 360 -4.90 -27.82 -36.10
C ARG A 360 -5.44 -27.12 -37.35
N ALA A 361 -4.89 -25.92 -37.64
CA ALA A 361 -4.57 -25.25 -38.92
C ALA A 361 -4.99 -23.76 -38.86
N ASN A 362 -4.28 -22.73 -39.36
CA ASN A 362 -3.16 -22.62 -40.30
C ASN A 362 -2.58 -21.18 -40.32
N GLY A 363 -1.30 -21.05 -40.73
CA GLY A 363 -0.66 -19.90 -41.43
C GLY A 363 -0.45 -18.57 -40.67
N ASN A 364 0.68 -17.85 -40.74
CA ASN A 364 1.75 -17.82 -41.74
C ASN A 364 3.10 -17.35 -41.14
N ARG A 365 4.14 -17.95 -41.70
CA ARG A 365 5.62 -17.88 -41.56
C ARG A 365 6.24 -16.58 -42.18
N PRO A 366 7.58 -16.48 -42.42
CA PRO A 366 8.78 -16.57 -41.55
C PRO A 366 9.88 -15.52 -42.00
N ILE A 367 11.15 -15.69 -41.58
CA ILE A 367 12.44 -15.55 -42.35
C ILE A 367 13.61 -15.29 -41.35
N PRO A 368 14.87 -15.75 -41.55
CA PRO A 368 15.45 -16.86 -42.34
C PRO A 368 16.32 -17.85 -41.51
N PRO A 369 16.83 -18.94 -42.13
CA PRO A 369 17.51 -20.04 -41.43
C PRO A 369 19.02 -19.81 -41.25
N ALA A 370 19.56 -20.48 -40.23
CA ALA A 370 20.99 -20.62 -39.98
C ALA A 370 21.69 -21.37 -41.12
N THR A 371 22.74 -20.76 -41.66
CA THR A 371 23.70 -21.39 -42.57
C THR A 371 24.80 -22.06 -41.77
N ASP A 372 25.05 -23.33 -42.09
CA ASP A 372 26.27 -24.05 -41.74
C ASP A 372 27.50 -23.27 -42.21
N ALA A 373 28.39 -22.97 -41.26
CA ALA A 373 29.78 -22.63 -41.52
C ALA A 373 30.64 -23.25 -40.42
N THR A 374 31.13 -24.46 -40.69
CA THR A 374 32.36 -24.96 -40.08
C THR A 374 33.51 -24.06 -40.52
N SER A 375 33.96 -23.16 -39.64
CA SER A 375 35.34 -22.65 -39.69
C SER A 375 35.87 -22.40 -38.28
N THR A 376 36.93 -23.13 -37.99
CA THR A 376 37.87 -23.08 -36.88
C THR A 376 38.09 -21.71 -36.23
N LEU A 377 37.80 -21.62 -34.94
CA LEU A 377 38.56 -20.82 -33.97
C LEU A 377 38.92 -21.75 -32.81
N GLU A 378 40.11 -22.34 -32.90
CA GLU A 378 40.79 -22.95 -31.76
C GLU A 378 41.00 -21.86 -30.71
N GLY A 379 40.37 -22.03 -29.55
CA GLY A 379 40.50 -21.13 -28.41
C GLY A 379 40.23 -21.87 -27.12
N ASN A 380 41.28 -22.47 -26.56
CA ASN A 380 41.41 -23.02 -25.21
C ASN A 380 40.26 -23.91 -24.70
N LEU A 381 40.40 -25.22 -24.94
CA LEU A 381 39.79 -26.24 -24.09
C LEU A 381 40.26 -26.02 -22.64
N VAL A 382 39.42 -25.41 -21.82
CA VAL A 382 39.60 -25.31 -20.37
C VAL A 382 39.78 -26.73 -19.83
N ASP A 383 40.91 -26.97 -19.16
CA ASP A 383 41.19 -28.21 -18.45
C ASP A 383 40.04 -28.53 -17.48
N ARG A 384 39.23 -29.54 -17.84
CA ARG A 384 37.99 -29.91 -17.15
C ARG A 384 38.22 -30.61 -15.81
N THR A 385 39.47 -30.68 -15.34
CA THR A 385 39.84 -31.34 -14.09
C THR A 385 40.09 -30.37 -12.92
N ARG A 386 40.35 -29.08 -13.19
CA ARG A 386 40.56 -28.09 -12.12
C ARG A 386 39.23 -27.51 -11.62
N PRO A 387 38.99 -27.44 -10.31
CA PRO A 387 37.81 -26.79 -9.77
C PRO A 387 37.74 -25.30 -10.15
N VAL A 388 36.53 -24.79 -10.40
CA VAL A 388 36.27 -23.35 -10.46
C VAL A 388 36.58 -22.77 -9.09
N ASN A 389 37.60 -21.92 -9.01
CA ASN A 389 38.03 -21.34 -7.74
C ASN A 389 37.33 -20.00 -7.49
N ILE A 390 36.55 -19.94 -6.42
CA ILE A 390 35.71 -18.79 -6.06
C ILE A 390 36.35 -17.97 -4.95
N LEU A 391 36.37 -16.65 -5.14
CA LEU A 391 36.57 -15.68 -4.07
C LEU A 391 35.18 -15.17 -3.60
N LEU A 392 34.83 -15.47 -2.35
CA LEU A 392 33.55 -15.08 -1.77
C LEU A 392 33.70 -13.81 -0.93
N ILE A 393 32.96 -12.75 -1.27
CA ILE A 393 32.97 -11.47 -0.54
C ILE A 393 31.67 -11.34 0.26
N GLY A 394 31.77 -11.09 1.57
CA GLY A 394 30.59 -10.99 2.45
C GLY A 394 29.98 -12.35 2.82
N GLY A 395 30.78 -13.42 2.81
CA GLY A 395 30.33 -14.81 2.96
C GLY A 395 29.64 -15.15 4.28
N CYS A 396 29.74 -14.30 5.32
CA CYS A 396 29.08 -14.53 6.62
C CYS A 396 27.73 -13.83 6.76
N GLY A 397 27.19 -13.18 5.73
CA GLY A 397 25.84 -12.61 5.77
C GLY A 397 24.77 -13.70 5.91
N HIS A 398 23.71 -13.49 6.71
CA HIS A 398 22.64 -14.49 6.90
C HIS A 398 22.14 -15.07 5.56
N TRP A 399 21.78 -14.19 4.63
CA TRP A 399 21.33 -14.56 3.28
C TRP A 399 22.39 -15.36 2.50
N ALA A 400 23.63 -14.89 2.47
CA ALA A 400 24.71 -15.51 1.71
C ALA A 400 25.12 -16.89 2.30
N ALA A 401 25.20 -16.97 3.63
CA ALA A 401 25.70 -18.13 4.37
C ALA A 401 24.64 -19.21 4.60
N LYS A 402 23.38 -18.86 4.82
CA LYS A 402 22.32 -19.83 5.19
C LYS A 402 21.37 -20.15 4.04
N GLU A 403 21.05 -19.17 3.20
CA GLU A 403 19.90 -19.31 2.29
C GLU A 403 20.31 -19.45 0.82
N ASN A 404 21.44 -18.87 0.40
CA ASN A 404 21.73 -18.68 -1.02
C ASN A 404 23.11 -19.16 -1.49
N HIS A 405 24.15 -18.33 -1.41
CA HIS A 405 25.38 -18.54 -2.16
C HIS A 405 26.20 -19.73 -1.64
N VAL A 406 26.39 -19.81 -0.33
CA VAL A 406 27.10 -20.94 0.28
C VAL A 406 26.35 -22.26 0.07
N PRO A 407 25.03 -22.35 0.36
CA PRO A 407 24.26 -23.54 0.00
C PRO A 407 24.36 -23.90 -1.48
N ALA A 408 24.26 -22.94 -2.40
CA ALA A 408 24.35 -23.21 -3.84
C ALA A 408 25.70 -23.80 -4.27
N LEU A 409 26.79 -23.37 -3.63
CA LEU A 409 28.14 -23.90 -3.86
C LEU A 409 28.28 -25.32 -3.31
N LEU A 410 27.73 -25.59 -2.13
CA LEU A 410 27.67 -26.94 -1.55
C LEU A 410 26.78 -27.89 -2.36
N ASP A 411 25.64 -27.41 -2.86
CA ASP A 411 24.74 -28.18 -3.71
C ASP A 411 25.48 -28.60 -5.01
N LEU A 412 26.27 -27.70 -5.62
CA LEU A 412 27.14 -28.05 -6.76
C LEU A 412 28.19 -29.12 -6.42
N LYS A 413 28.82 -29.02 -5.25
CA LYS A 413 29.81 -30.01 -4.79
C LYS A 413 29.16 -31.37 -4.59
N ALA A 414 27.98 -31.42 -3.99
CA ALA A 414 27.19 -32.63 -3.80
C ALA A 414 26.74 -33.25 -5.14
N GLU A 415 26.47 -32.42 -6.16
CA GLU A 415 26.23 -32.85 -7.55
C GLU A 415 27.50 -33.34 -8.27
N GLY A 416 28.68 -33.28 -7.64
CA GLY A 416 29.96 -33.65 -8.23
C GLY A 416 30.53 -32.61 -9.18
N PHE A 417 30.01 -31.38 -9.18
CA PHE A 417 30.56 -30.29 -9.98
C PHE A 417 31.84 -29.76 -9.33
N PRO A 418 32.96 -29.62 -10.07
CA PRO A 418 34.25 -29.23 -9.50
C PRO A 418 34.25 -27.72 -9.21
N VAL A 419 33.87 -27.34 -7.99
CA VAL A 419 33.91 -25.96 -7.47
C VAL A 419 34.53 -25.95 -6.07
N ARG A 420 35.26 -24.86 -5.78
CA ARG A 420 35.96 -24.62 -4.51
C ARG A 420 35.87 -23.15 -4.15
N VAL A 421 35.77 -22.84 -2.87
CA VAL A 421 35.98 -21.48 -2.34
C VAL A 421 37.42 -21.38 -1.81
N GLY A 422 38.29 -20.69 -2.54
CA GLY A 422 39.71 -20.57 -2.17
C GLY A 422 39.96 -19.52 -1.09
N ALA A 423 39.14 -18.46 -1.05
CA ALA A 423 39.22 -17.43 -0.03
C ALA A 423 37.86 -16.78 0.24
N VAL A 424 37.71 -16.26 1.45
CA VAL A 424 36.57 -15.44 1.87
C VAL A 424 37.07 -14.08 2.38
N CYS A 425 36.46 -13.01 1.88
CA CYS A 425 36.69 -11.64 2.35
C CYS A 425 35.48 -11.19 3.17
N ASP A 426 35.57 -11.27 4.50
CA ASP A 426 34.52 -10.84 5.43
C ASP A 426 35.18 -10.48 6.78
N PRO A 427 34.76 -9.39 7.45
CA PRO A 427 35.31 -9.03 8.75
C PRO A 427 35.03 -10.06 9.85
N ARG A 428 33.99 -10.90 9.70
CA ARG A 428 33.66 -11.96 10.65
C ARG A 428 34.48 -13.20 10.29
N ASP A 429 35.40 -13.58 11.16
CA ASP A 429 36.31 -14.70 10.94
C ASP A 429 35.86 -15.94 11.74
N PRO A 430 35.28 -16.96 11.09
CA PRO A 430 34.76 -18.13 11.77
C PRO A 430 35.86 -18.99 12.40
N TYR A 431 37.12 -18.86 11.98
CA TYR A 431 38.26 -19.52 12.61
C TYR A 431 38.63 -18.91 13.96
N ARG A 432 38.27 -17.64 14.19
CA ARG A 432 38.51 -16.92 15.45
C ARG A 432 37.32 -16.93 16.38
N GLU A 433 36.11 -16.82 15.84
CA GLU A 433 34.87 -16.63 16.61
C GLU A 433 34.18 -17.94 17.02
N GLY A 434 34.72 -19.10 16.64
CA GLY A 434 34.12 -20.39 16.98
C GLY A 434 32.97 -20.75 16.04
N ILE A 435 33.26 -21.62 15.07
CA ILE A 435 32.37 -22.06 13.99
C ILE A 435 30.98 -22.54 14.47
N GLY A 436 30.88 -23.18 15.64
CA GLY A 436 29.64 -23.75 16.17
C GLY A 436 28.64 -22.73 16.74
N GLU A 437 29.10 -21.53 17.11
CA GLU A 437 28.27 -20.51 17.78
C GLU A 437 27.59 -19.56 16.78
N LEU A 438 28.03 -19.56 15.51
CA LEU A 438 27.56 -18.64 14.48
C LEU A 438 26.16 -18.98 13.91
N GLY A 439 25.61 -20.15 14.22
CA GLY A 439 24.30 -20.60 13.74
C GLY A 439 24.19 -20.68 12.20
N MET A 440 25.31 -20.77 11.48
CA MET A 440 25.42 -20.76 10.02
C MET A 440 25.93 -22.11 9.49
N ALA A 441 25.19 -23.19 9.70
CA ALA A 441 25.62 -24.56 9.38
C ALA A 441 26.20 -24.75 7.96
N PRO A 442 25.62 -24.20 6.87
CA PRO A 442 26.21 -24.38 5.55
C PRO A 442 27.61 -23.73 5.43
N LEU A 443 27.83 -22.57 6.07
CA LEU A 443 29.16 -21.95 6.09
C LEU A 443 30.18 -22.79 6.85
N VAL A 444 29.75 -23.45 7.93
CA VAL A 444 30.59 -24.40 8.68
C VAL A 444 31.05 -25.53 7.78
N ASP A 445 30.12 -26.12 7.02
CA ASP A 445 30.41 -27.23 6.12
C ASP A 445 31.35 -26.79 4.99
N LEU A 446 31.11 -25.62 4.40
CA LEU A 446 32.01 -25.02 3.41
C LEU A 446 33.42 -24.81 3.97
N VAL A 447 33.54 -24.25 5.18
CA VAL A 447 34.85 -24.00 5.82
C VAL A 447 35.59 -25.31 6.10
N ARG A 448 34.88 -26.37 6.51
CA ARG A 448 35.48 -27.69 6.72
C ARG A 448 35.93 -28.34 5.41
N GLU A 449 35.15 -28.18 4.34
CA GLU A 449 35.40 -28.83 3.07
C GLU A 449 36.51 -28.13 2.26
N ASP A 450 36.46 -26.81 2.15
CA ASP A 450 37.36 -26.04 1.29
C ASP A 450 38.53 -25.37 2.02
N ALA A 451 38.45 -25.23 3.35
CA ALA A 451 39.42 -24.52 4.19
C ALA A 451 39.89 -23.17 3.57
N PRO A 452 38.96 -22.26 3.22
CA PRO A 452 39.29 -21.02 2.54
C PRO A 452 40.19 -20.12 3.38
N ILE A 453 41.08 -19.38 2.72
CA ILE A 453 41.87 -18.32 3.37
C ILE A 453 40.93 -17.19 3.76
N TRP A 454 41.03 -16.71 4.99
CA TRP A 454 40.22 -15.60 5.48
C TRP A 454 40.95 -14.26 5.36
N LEU A 455 40.32 -13.29 4.74
CA LEU A 455 40.79 -11.90 4.65
C LEU A 455 39.78 -11.00 5.37
N ASP A 456 40.25 -10.23 6.35
CA ASP A 456 39.45 -9.21 7.05
C ASP A 456 39.63 -7.86 6.34
N PRO A 457 38.64 -7.40 5.54
CA PRO A 457 38.76 -6.13 4.82
C PRO A 457 38.63 -4.91 5.74
N ALA A 458 38.05 -5.04 6.93
CA ALA A 458 37.81 -3.89 7.82
C ALA A 458 39.12 -3.33 8.42
N ARG A 459 40.22 -4.06 8.30
CA ARG A 459 41.55 -3.66 8.79
C ARG A 459 42.45 -3.08 7.71
N LEU A 460 41.98 -2.97 6.47
CA LEU A 460 42.80 -2.62 5.33
C LEU A 460 42.26 -1.36 4.62
N PRO A 461 43.10 -0.36 4.33
CA PRO A 461 42.74 0.69 3.37
C PRO A 461 42.62 0.10 1.95
N PRO A 462 41.93 0.77 1.01
CA PRO A 462 41.68 0.25 -0.33
C PRO A 462 42.92 -0.27 -1.07
N ASP A 463 44.04 0.48 -1.07
CA ASP A 463 45.26 0.06 -1.77
C ASP A 463 45.87 -1.22 -1.16
N ALA A 464 45.83 -1.34 0.16
CA ALA A 464 46.29 -2.54 0.86
C ALA A 464 45.35 -3.73 0.62
N LEU A 465 44.05 -3.48 0.45
CA LEU A 465 43.09 -4.51 0.06
C LEU A 465 43.39 -5.05 -1.35
N TYR A 466 43.66 -4.18 -2.34
CA TYR A 466 44.06 -4.61 -3.68
C TYR A 466 45.33 -5.46 -3.65
N GLN A 467 46.35 -5.02 -2.89
CA GLN A 467 47.60 -5.78 -2.72
C GLN A 467 47.35 -7.15 -2.07
N ALA A 468 46.48 -7.22 -1.05
CA ALA A 468 46.13 -8.47 -0.41
C ALA A 468 45.38 -9.42 -1.36
N LEU A 469 44.41 -8.90 -2.11
CA LEU A 469 43.68 -9.67 -3.12
C LEU A 469 44.61 -10.17 -4.23
N ASP A 470 45.57 -9.35 -4.66
CA ASP A 470 46.59 -9.74 -5.64
C ASP A 470 47.51 -10.83 -5.11
N ALA A 471 47.94 -10.74 -3.85
CA ALA A 471 48.75 -11.78 -3.23
C ALA A 471 47.98 -13.11 -3.13
N LEU A 472 46.68 -13.07 -2.78
CA LEU A 472 45.83 -14.26 -2.75
C LEU A 472 45.67 -14.87 -4.15
N HIS A 473 45.34 -14.04 -5.14
CA HIS A 473 45.13 -14.48 -6.52
C HIS A 473 46.42 -15.00 -7.17
N ALA A 474 47.57 -14.41 -6.87
CA ALA A 474 48.87 -14.90 -7.35
C ALA A 474 49.25 -16.25 -6.72
N ARG A 475 48.89 -16.47 -5.46
CA ARG A 475 49.12 -17.74 -4.76
C ARG A 475 48.20 -18.85 -5.26
N ASP A 476 46.93 -18.54 -5.47
CA ASP A 476 45.89 -19.48 -5.85
C ASP A 476 44.84 -18.76 -6.73
N PRO A 477 44.99 -18.82 -8.07
CA PRO A 477 44.17 -18.06 -8.99
C PRO A 477 42.68 -18.35 -8.84
N PHE A 478 41.89 -17.28 -8.77
CA PHE A 478 40.43 -17.33 -8.78
C PHE A 478 39.92 -17.27 -10.21
N ASP A 479 38.80 -17.92 -10.48
CA ASP A 479 38.10 -17.86 -11.77
C ASP A 479 36.90 -16.90 -11.70
N ALA A 480 36.29 -16.78 -10.51
CA ALA A 480 35.13 -15.95 -10.32
C ALA A 480 34.99 -15.39 -8.89
N LEU A 481 34.24 -14.30 -8.77
CA LEU A 481 33.85 -13.71 -7.51
C LEU A 481 32.35 -13.85 -7.27
N VAL A 482 31.97 -14.04 -6.01
CA VAL A 482 30.59 -13.88 -5.54
C VAL A 482 30.59 -12.76 -4.50
N ILE A 483 29.89 -11.66 -4.80
CA ILE A 483 29.89 -10.43 -4.00
C ILE A 483 28.53 -10.27 -3.33
N ALA A 484 28.51 -10.45 -2.00
CA ALA A 484 27.32 -10.38 -1.15
C ALA A 484 27.58 -9.58 0.13
N CYS A 485 28.28 -8.44 0.02
CA CYS A 485 28.57 -7.53 1.13
C CYS A 485 27.66 -6.29 1.11
N ASN A 486 27.98 -5.24 1.89
CA ASN A 486 27.22 -3.99 1.83
C ASN A 486 27.41 -3.35 0.44
N PRO A 487 26.34 -2.88 -0.24
CA PRO A 487 26.42 -2.26 -1.56
C PRO A 487 27.44 -1.12 -1.71
N VAL A 488 27.74 -0.37 -0.65
CA VAL A 488 28.75 0.70 -0.72
C VAL A 488 30.18 0.19 -0.94
N HIS A 489 30.40 -1.12 -0.80
CA HIS A 489 31.69 -1.77 -1.00
C HIS A 489 31.75 -2.61 -2.28
N HIS A 490 30.66 -2.75 -3.06
CA HIS A 490 30.68 -3.60 -4.25
C HIS A 490 31.71 -3.16 -5.30
N MET A 491 31.84 -1.85 -5.51
CA MET A 491 32.66 -1.28 -6.58
C MET A 491 34.14 -1.65 -6.46
N VAL A 492 34.67 -1.76 -5.24
CA VAL A 492 36.10 -2.10 -5.01
C VAL A 492 36.42 -3.50 -5.55
N TYR A 493 35.53 -4.46 -5.30
CA TYR A 493 35.70 -5.86 -5.72
C TYR A 493 35.36 -6.05 -7.19
N LEU A 494 34.31 -5.36 -7.68
CA LEU A 494 33.94 -5.38 -9.09
C LEU A 494 35.07 -4.84 -9.97
N ARG A 495 35.64 -3.68 -9.63
CA ARG A 495 36.77 -3.11 -10.37
C ARG A 495 37.98 -4.04 -10.32
N TRP A 496 38.31 -4.62 -9.16
CA TRP A 496 39.40 -5.58 -9.05
C TRP A 496 39.20 -6.82 -9.93
N ALA A 497 37.99 -7.39 -9.96
CA ALA A 497 37.63 -8.53 -10.79
C ALA A 497 37.70 -8.22 -12.28
N VAL A 498 37.07 -7.12 -12.72
CA VAL A 498 37.00 -6.73 -14.13
C VAL A 498 38.37 -6.40 -14.69
N THR A 499 39.21 -5.64 -13.97
CA THR A 499 40.58 -5.33 -14.42
C THR A 499 41.48 -6.56 -14.54
N ARG A 500 41.10 -7.67 -13.90
CA ARG A 500 41.76 -8.98 -14.05
C ARG A 500 41.05 -9.89 -15.01
N GLY A 501 39.86 -9.53 -15.51
CA GLY A 501 38.98 -10.33 -16.37
C GLY A 501 38.34 -11.53 -15.71
N LEU A 502 38.04 -11.45 -14.42
CA LEU A 502 37.35 -12.49 -13.65
C LEU A 502 35.84 -12.30 -13.75
N HIS A 503 35.10 -13.42 -13.80
CA HIS A 503 33.64 -13.35 -13.71
C HIS A 503 33.23 -12.87 -12.31
N ALA A 504 32.13 -12.11 -12.22
CA ALA A 504 31.61 -11.65 -10.94
C ALA A 504 30.09 -11.77 -10.88
N LEU A 505 29.57 -12.43 -9.84
CA LEU A 505 28.18 -12.36 -9.45
C LEU A 505 28.07 -11.33 -8.33
N CYS A 506 27.28 -10.29 -8.52
CA CYS A 506 27.15 -9.21 -7.55
C CYS A 506 25.69 -9.04 -7.12
N ASP A 507 25.45 -9.04 -5.82
CA ASP A 507 24.18 -8.63 -5.27
C ASP A 507 23.87 -7.17 -5.64
N LYS A 508 22.57 -6.83 -5.63
CA LYS A 508 22.08 -5.51 -6.02
C LYS A 508 22.02 -4.51 -4.84
N PRO A 509 22.16 -3.20 -5.10
CA PRO A 509 22.55 -2.55 -6.36
C PRO A 509 24.01 -2.82 -6.72
N VAL A 510 24.35 -2.70 -8.00
CA VAL A 510 25.72 -2.93 -8.49
C VAL A 510 26.68 -1.89 -7.93
N VAL A 511 26.33 -0.61 -8.02
CA VAL A 511 27.14 0.49 -7.48
C VAL A 511 26.28 1.29 -6.51
N CYS A 512 26.84 1.54 -5.32
CA CYS A 512 26.31 2.48 -4.35
C CYS A 512 27.51 3.14 -3.67
N THR A 513 27.34 4.35 -3.16
CA THR A 513 28.43 5.13 -2.56
C THR A 513 28.00 5.62 -1.18
N GLU A 514 28.92 5.60 -0.23
CA GLU A 514 28.64 6.15 1.11
C GLU A 514 28.17 7.59 1.01
N ASN A 515 27.21 7.97 1.85
CA ASN A 515 26.60 9.29 1.94
C ASN A 515 25.82 9.76 0.71
N ALA A 516 25.57 8.88 -0.28
CA ALA A 516 24.84 9.22 -1.49
C ALA A 516 23.46 9.84 -1.25
N SER A 517 22.86 9.60 -0.09
CA SER A 517 21.55 10.15 0.22
C SER A 517 21.57 11.67 0.43
N TRP A 518 22.70 12.26 0.80
CA TRP A 518 22.79 13.66 1.23
C TRP A 518 24.03 14.41 0.71
N ASP A 519 25.04 13.72 0.18
CA ASP A 519 26.21 14.31 -0.45
C ASP A 519 26.09 14.26 -1.99
N PRO A 520 25.93 15.42 -2.68
CA PRO A 520 25.84 15.45 -4.13
C PRO A 520 27.02 14.82 -4.85
N THR A 521 28.26 14.97 -4.33
CA THR A 521 29.44 14.37 -4.93
C THR A 521 29.36 12.86 -4.86
N ALA A 522 29.00 12.30 -3.70
CA ALA A 522 28.77 10.87 -3.56
C ALA A 522 27.66 10.35 -4.48
N ALA A 523 26.52 11.05 -4.53
CA ALA A 523 25.40 10.67 -5.39
C ALA A 523 25.77 10.64 -6.88
N HIS A 524 26.56 11.62 -7.35
CA HIS A 524 27.05 11.67 -8.72
C HIS A 524 28.00 10.51 -9.06
N ARG A 525 28.82 10.06 -8.10
CA ARG A 525 29.72 8.93 -8.30
C ARG A 525 28.97 7.63 -8.63
N ILE A 526 27.73 7.44 -8.18
CA ILE A 526 26.96 6.22 -8.47
C ILE A 526 26.88 5.96 -9.98
N GLN A 527 26.41 6.93 -10.77
CA GLN A 527 26.32 6.75 -12.22
C GLN A 527 27.70 6.72 -12.88
N HIS A 528 28.61 7.59 -12.45
CA HIS A 528 29.95 7.69 -13.01
C HIS A 528 30.73 6.37 -12.88
N ASP A 529 30.75 5.79 -11.68
CA ASP A 529 31.47 4.55 -11.38
C ASP A 529 30.85 3.35 -12.11
N PHE A 530 29.52 3.36 -12.33
CA PHE A 530 28.84 2.35 -13.14
C PHE A 530 29.24 2.43 -14.62
N ASP A 531 29.25 3.64 -15.20
CA ASP A 531 29.68 3.85 -16.58
C ASP A 531 31.16 3.48 -16.78
N ASP A 532 32.01 3.81 -15.79
CA ASP A 532 33.40 3.40 -15.75
C ASP A 532 33.56 1.88 -15.70
N LEU A 533 32.82 1.20 -14.81
CA LEU A 533 32.86 -0.25 -14.69
C LEU A 533 32.44 -0.91 -16.00
N LEU A 534 31.42 -0.37 -16.66
CA LEU A 534 30.89 -0.89 -17.91
C LEU A 534 31.88 -0.73 -19.06
N ARG A 535 32.51 0.45 -19.19
CA ARG A 535 33.60 0.67 -20.15
C ARG A 535 34.77 -0.28 -19.91
N GLU A 536 35.14 -0.50 -18.66
CA GLU A 536 36.25 -1.39 -18.32
C GLU A 536 35.90 -2.86 -18.62
N LEU A 537 34.66 -3.27 -18.35
CA LEU A 537 34.18 -4.60 -18.69
C LEU A 537 34.18 -4.81 -20.22
N GLU A 538 33.69 -3.84 -21.00
CA GLU A 538 33.69 -3.91 -22.46
C GLU A 538 35.11 -4.04 -23.03
N LYS A 539 36.07 -3.25 -22.52
CA LYS A 539 37.49 -3.41 -22.90
C LYS A 539 38.02 -4.79 -22.56
N GLN A 540 37.74 -5.27 -21.36
CA GLN A 540 38.25 -6.57 -20.91
C GLN A 540 37.64 -7.72 -21.72
N GLN A 541 36.36 -7.62 -22.09
CA GLN A 541 35.67 -8.61 -22.94
C GLN A 541 36.26 -8.72 -24.34
N GLN A 542 36.96 -7.68 -24.84
CA GLN A 542 37.73 -7.77 -26.09
C GLN A 542 39.00 -8.62 -25.94
N VAL A 543 39.52 -8.77 -24.71
CA VAL A 543 40.72 -9.55 -24.42
C VAL A 543 40.36 -10.99 -24.06
N ARG A 544 39.36 -11.20 -23.20
CA ARG A 544 38.91 -12.53 -22.77
C ARG A 544 37.46 -12.51 -22.28
N PRO A 545 36.72 -13.64 -22.34
CA PRO A 545 35.38 -13.74 -21.78
C PRO A 545 35.38 -13.39 -20.28
N CYS A 546 34.56 -12.42 -19.90
CA CYS A 546 34.40 -11.95 -18.54
C CYS A 546 32.97 -11.41 -18.39
N HIS A 547 32.26 -11.79 -17.35
CA HIS A 547 30.87 -11.40 -17.14
C HIS A 547 30.65 -10.88 -15.73
N VAL A 548 29.96 -9.73 -15.62
CA VAL A 548 29.39 -9.24 -14.38
C VAL A 548 27.89 -9.50 -14.42
N VAL A 549 27.39 -10.26 -13.45
CA VAL A 549 26.03 -10.78 -13.42
C VAL A 549 25.35 -10.37 -12.12
N VAL A 550 24.07 -10.01 -12.21
CA VAL A 550 23.23 -9.59 -11.09
C VAL A 550 22.06 -10.56 -10.95
N PRO A 551 21.86 -11.21 -9.79
CA PRO A 551 20.77 -12.15 -9.58
C PRO A 551 19.43 -11.41 -9.32
N LEU A 552 18.50 -11.48 -10.27
CA LEU A 552 17.22 -10.75 -10.21
C LEU A 552 16.02 -11.66 -9.90
N ARG A 553 15.80 -11.91 -8.60
CA ARG A 553 14.78 -12.86 -8.12
C ARG A 553 13.36 -12.56 -8.60
N ARG A 554 12.97 -11.29 -8.66
CA ARG A 554 11.61 -10.91 -9.08
C ARG A 554 11.37 -11.20 -10.56
N ARG A 555 12.40 -11.21 -11.40
CA ARG A 555 12.28 -11.60 -12.81
C ARG A 555 12.12 -13.11 -13.02
N ALA A 556 12.30 -13.92 -11.97
CA ALA A 556 12.06 -15.38 -11.98
C ALA A 556 10.78 -15.78 -11.23
N ASN A 557 10.05 -14.82 -10.68
CA ASN A 557 8.81 -15.05 -9.95
C ASN A 557 7.60 -15.05 -10.90
N ASP A 558 6.73 -16.05 -10.76
CA ASP A 558 5.62 -16.28 -11.67
C ASP A 558 4.57 -15.15 -11.68
N ALA A 559 4.35 -14.47 -10.57
CA ALA A 559 3.44 -13.32 -10.50
C ALA A 559 3.99 -12.14 -11.30
N TYR A 560 5.27 -11.79 -11.11
CA TYR A 560 5.91 -10.71 -11.87
C TYR A 560 6.06 -11.06 -13.35
N LEU A 561 6.35 -12.34 -13.68
CA LEU A 561 6.38 -12.85 -15.05
C LEU A 561 5.00 -12.84 -15.70
N THR A 562 3.93 -13.06 -14.94
CA THR A 562 2.55 -12.96 -15.45
C THR A 562 2.26 -11.53 -15.85
N VAL A 563 2.55 -10.56 -14.99
CA VAL A 563 2.43 -9.13 -15.33
C VAL A 563 3.28 -8.78 -16.56
N ALA A 564 4.55 -9.22 -16.60
CA ALA A 564 5.46 -8.98 -17.73
C ALA A 564 4.87 -9.46 -19.07
N ARG A 565 4.35 -10.69 -19.11
CA ARG A 565 3.72 -11.25 -20.31
C ARG A 565 2.48 -10.46 -20.72
N GLU A 566 1.62 -10.10 -19.76
CA GLU A 566 0.39 -9.36 -20.05
C GLU A 566 0.68 -7.97 -20.62
N ILE A 567 1.70 -7.27 -20.12
CA ILE A 567 2.06 -5.95 -20.67
C ILE A 567 2.76 -6.04 -22.02
N GLU A 568 3.65 -7.03 -22.18
CA GLU A 568 4.37 -7.27 -23.42
C GLU A 568 3.43 -7.67 -24.55
N GLU A 569 2.39 -8.46 -24.27
CA GLU A 569 1.37 -8.83 -25.25
C GLU A 569 0.65 -7.59 -25.82
N VAL A 570 0.19 -6.68 -24.95
CA VAL A 570 -0.49 -5.45 -25.38
C VAL A 570 0.47 -4.52 -26.13
N GLN A 571 1.73 -4.41 -25.70
CA GLN A 571 2.75 -3.68 -26.43
C GLN A 571 2.97 -4.28 -27.83
N HIS A 572 3.15 -5.60 -27.92
CA HIS A 572 3.43 -6.27 -29.18
C HIS A 572 2.28 -6.11 -30.18
N VAL A 573 1.04 -6.32 -29.74
CA VAL A 573 -0.14 -6.30 -30.62
C VAL A 573 -0.60 -4.88 -30.95
N HIS A 574 -0.55 -3.95 -29.99
CA HIS A 574 -1.16 -2.63 -30.12
C HIS A 574 -0.18 -1.46 -30.04
N GLN A 575 1.11 -1.72 -29.83
CA GLN A 575 2.15 -0.70 -29.64
C GLN A 575 1.83 0.26 -28.47
N GLN A 576 1.02 -0.20 -27.52
CA GLN A 576 0.60 0.57 -26.37
C GLN A 576 1.55 0.29 -25.19
N GLY A 577 2.36 1.29 -24.86
CA GLY A 577 3.23 1.24 -23.70
C GLY A 577 2.48 1.52 -22.39
N LEU A 578 3.22 1.47 -21.30
CA LEU A 578 2.73 1.90 -19.99
C LEU A 578 2.35 3.38 -20.04
N THR A 579 1.16 3.72 -19.56
CA THR A 579 0.71 5.11 -19.38
C THR A 579 0.68 5.50 -17.92
N SER A 580 0.53 4.54 -17.02
CA SER A 580 0.70 4.79 -15.59
C SER A 580 1.16 3.53 -14.86
N LEU A 581 2.07 3.70 -13.90
CA LEU A 581 2.41 2.68 -12.92
C LEU A 581 2.49 3.33 -11.56
N ASN A 582 1.61 2.95 -10.63
CA ASN A 582 1.68 3.38 -9.24
C ASN A 582 2.09 2.22 -8.35
N LEU A 583 3.29 2.32 -7.77
CA LEU A 583 3.83 1.35 -6.83
C LEU A 583 3.88 1.96 -5.43
N VAL A 584 3.19 1.33 -4.49
CA VAL A 584 3.28 1.64 -3.06
C VAL A 584 3.86 0.43 -2.35
N LYS A 585 4.99 0.63 -1.65
CA LYS A 585 5.64 -0.37 -0.80
C LYS A 585 5.60 0.10 0.65
N ASN A 586 4.96 -0.70 1.50
CA ASN A 586 4.96 -0.54 2.95
C ASN A 586 5.83 -1.66 3.53
N ALA A 587 7.02 -1.30 4.02
CA ALA A 587 8.01 -2.31 4.39
C ALA A 587 7.82 -2.87 5.81
N GLY A 588 6.92 -2.31 6.62
CA GLY A 588 6.56 -2.83 7.94
C GLY A 588 7.73 -2.97 8.91
N MET A 589 8.73 -2.11 8.78
CA MET A 589 10.02 -2.16 9.48
C MET A 589 10.07 -1.18 10.64
N TYR A 590 8.99 -1.05 11.42
CA TYR A 590 9.07 -0.23 12.62
C TYR A 590 10.24 -0.71 13.49
N ARG A 591 11.05 0.26 13.91
CA ARG A 591 12.23 0.07 14.75
C ARG A 591 12.12 1.00 15.94
N LEU A 592 12.48 0.50 17.12
CA LEU A 592 12.71 1.35 18.26
C LEU A 592 13.90 2.28 17.96
N PRO A 593 13.92 3.52 18.48
CA PRO A 593 15.04 4.44 18.26
C PRO A 593 16.41 3.82 18.55
N THR A 594 16.54 3.05 19.63
CA THR A 594 17.76 2.34 20.06
C THR A 594 18.27 1.33 19.03
N GLU A 595 17.38 0.78 18.20
CA GLU A 595 17.72 -0.26 17.23
C GLU A 595 18.37 0.28 15.96
N TYR A 596 18.24 1.58 15.69
CA TYR A 596 19.00 2.21 14.61
C TYR A 596 20.50 2.27 14.91
N GLY A 597 20.90 2.13 16.19
CA GLY A 597 22.30 2.00 16.60
C GLY A 597 22.80 0.54 16.65
N MET A 598 21.90 -0.44 16.52
CA MET A 598 22.25 -1.86 16.60
C MET A 598 22.64 -2.38 15.21
N GLY A 599 23.92 -2.18 14.87
CA GLY A 599 24.52 -2.64 13.62
C GLY A 599 24.06 -1.87 12.37
N ASP A 600 24.70 -2.16 11.23
CA ASP A 600 24.42 -1.46 9.98
C ASP A 600 23.24 -2.10 9.23
N ALA A 601 22.04 -1.75 9.66
CA ALA A 601 20.82 -2.27 9.07
C ALA A 601 20.30 -1.33 7.99
N HIS A 602 20.20 -1.83 6.76
CA HIS A 602 19.79 -1.04 5.59
C HIS A 602 20.67 0.19 5.34
N GLY A 603 21.98 0.10 5.62
CA GLY A 603 22.98 1.10 5.21
C GLY A 603 22.79 2.49 5.81
N TYR A 604 22.06 2.60 6.94
CA TYR A 604 21.96 3.87 7.65
C TYR A 604 23.35 4.32 8.12
N GLY A 605 24.18 3.41 8.62
CA GLY A 605 25.55 3.76 9.08
C GLY A 605 26.42 4.35 7.96
N SER A 606 26.15 3.95 6.71
CA SER A 606 26.84 4.44 5.51
C SER A 606 26.16 5.65 4.85
N GLY A 607 25.08 6.19 5.42
CA GLY A 607 24.40 7.37 4.88
C GLY A 607 23.60 7.14 3.59
N VAL A 608 23.21 5.90 3.27
CA VAL A 608 22.50 5.53 2.03
C VAL A 608 21.09 4.96 2.22
N GLY A 609 20.70 4.62 3.45
CA GLY A 609 19.31 4.28 3.77
C GLY A 609 18.68 3.12 2.97
N SER A 610 17.36 3.05 3.00
CA SER A 610 16.60 1.88 2.54
C SER A 610 16.58 1.66 1.02
N LEU A 611 16.84 2.71 0.23
CA LEU A 611 16.72 2.67 -1.22
C LEU A 611 17.69 1.64 -1.83
N ALA A 612 18.93 1.61 -1.34
CA ALA A 612 19.97 0.65 -1.74
C ALA A 612 19.71 -0.80 -1.31
N PHE A 613 18.67 -1.08 -0.53
CA PHE A 613 18.44 -2.42 0.02
C PHE A 613 17.15 -3.03 -0.54
N SER A 614 16.14 -3.23 0.29
CA SER A 614 14.91 -3.95 -0.10
C SER A 614 14.11 -3.24 -1.19
N SER A 615 14.37 -1.95 -1.40
CA SER A 615 13.65 -1.08 -2.33
C SER A 615 14.22 -1.09 -3.76
N TYR A 616 15.51 -1.36 -3.97
CA TYR A 616 16.12 -1.41 -5.31
C TYR A 616 15.42 -2.41 -6.24
N HIS A 617 14.98 -3.55 -5.71
CA HIS A 617 14.33 -4.57 -6.53
C HIS A 617 13.08 -4.08 -7.26
N PHE A 618 12.40 -3.07 -6.73
CA PHE A 618 11.25 -2.49 -7.38
C PHE A 618 11.64 -1.50 -8.48
N ILE A 619 12.78 -0.81 -8.33
CA ILE A 619 13.36 -0.01 -9.41
C ILE A 619 13.68 -0.91 -10.61
N ASP A 620 14.27 -2.07 -10.34
CA ASP A 620 14.54 -3.06 -11.38
C ASP A 620 13.27 -3.56 -12.08
N VAL A 621 12.19 -3.84 -11.34
CA VAL A 621 10.92 -4.23 -11.94
C VAL A 621 10.29 -3.11 -12.75
N ILE A 622 10.35 -1.87 -12.26
CA ILE A 622 9.87 -0.69 -13.00
C ILE A 622 10.64 -0.54 -14.32
N ALA A 623 11.98 -0.56 -14.25
CA ALA A 623 12.84 -0.49 -15.43
C ALA A 623 12.53 -1.63 -16.42
N TRP A 624 12.41 -2.86 -15.91
CA TRP A 624 12.09 -4.03 -16.73
C TRP A 624 10.74 -3.88 -17.43
N TYR A 625 9.68 -3.47 -16.72
CA TYR A 625 8.35 -3.30 -17.32
C TYR A 625 8.32 -2.15 -18.33
N LEU A 626 9.05 -1.06 -18.07
CA LEU A 626 9.22 0.02 -19.04
C LEU A 626 9.95 -0.45 -20.30
N SER A 627 10.97 -1.30 -20.18
CA SER A 627 11.67 -1.88 -21.33
C SER A 627 10.81 -2.87 -22.12
N LEU A 628 9.91 -3.61 -21.46
CA LEU A 628 9.00 -4.54 -22.14
C LEU A 628 7.84 -3.83 -22.86
N ALA A 629 7.35 -2.72 -22.31
CA ALA A 629 6.22 -1.97 -22.84
C ALA A 629 6.50 -0.46 -22.90
N PRO A 630 7.50 0.00 -23.68
CA PRO A 630 7.86 1.41 -23.75
C PRO A 630 6.83 2.25 -24.53
N GLY A 631 6.06 1.63 -25.44
CA GLY A 631 5.19 2.36 -26.36
C GLY A 631 5.98 3.37 -27.19
N ARG A 632 5.63 4.65 -27.04
CA ARG A 632 6.35 5.77 -27.68
C ARG A 632 7.33 6.48 -26.73
N ALA A 633 7.45 6.04 -25.48
CA ALA A 633 8.31 6.69 -24.51
C ALA A 633 9.77 6.40 -24.85
N THR A 634 10.57 7.46 -24.92
CA THR A 634 12.03 7.40 -25.17
C THR A 634 12.83 8.00 -24.02
N ARG A 635 12.19 8.76 -23.12
CA ARG A 635 12.85 9.43 -22.00
C ARG A 635 12.00 9.40 -20.74
N LEU A 636 12.67 9.46 -19.59
CA LEU A 636 12.10 9.68 -18.27
C LEU A 636 12.53 11.04 -17.73
N VAL A 637 11.61 11.77 -17.13
CA VAL A 637 11.94 12.89 -16.25
C VAL A 637 11.67 12.49 -14.81
N LEU A 638 12.72 12.40 -14.00
CA LEU A 638 12.64 12.01 -12.60
C LEU A 638 12.44 13.22 -11.69
N THR A 639 11.56 13.08 -10.70
CA THR A 639 11.39 14.05 -9.60
C THR A 639 11.22 13.34 -8.26
N ASN A 640 11.52 14.06 -7.17
CA ASN A 640 11.43 13.56 -5.80
C ASN A 640 10.52 14.47 -4.97
N PRO A 641 9.19 14.27 -5.02
CA PRO A 641 8.24 15.09 -4.26
C PRO A 641 8.32 14.90 -2.73
N TYR A 642 8.92 13.82 -2.23
CA TYR A 642 8.97 13.55 -0.80
C TYR A 642 10.17 12.68 -0.42
N VAL A 643 10.90 13.12 0.60
CA VAL A 643 11.90 12.31 1.30
C VAL A 643 11.82 12.57 2.81
N ARG A 644 11.81 11.50 3.60
CA ARG A 644 11.92 11.56 5.06
C ARG A 644 13.25 10.99 5.49
N ARG A 645 14.02 11.78 6.25
CA ARG A 645 15.30 11.38 6.83
C ARG A 645 15.13 10.73 8.20
N LEU A 646 16.06 9.88 8.59
CA LEU A 646 16.04 9.21 9.89
C LEU A 646 16.03 10.21 11.04
N GLY A 647 16.90 11.23 10.99
CA GLY A 647 16.94 12.26 12.03
C GLY A 647 15.61 13.02 12.16
N ASN A 648 14.90 13.24 11.05
CA ASN A 648 13.58 13.88 11.07
C ASN A 648 12.52 12.96 11.68
N TYR A 649 12.55 11.67 11.34
CA TYR A 649 11.67 10.66 11.93
C TYR A 649 11.86 10.54 13.45
N LEU A 650 13.10 10.45 13.93
CA LEU A 650 13.39 10.27 15.36
C LEU A 650 12.97 11.46 16.25
N ARG A 651 12.71 12.64 15.65
CA ARG A 651 12.15 13.79 16.38
C ARG A 651 10.63 13.78 16.50
N THR A 652 9.93 12.87 15.81
CA THR A 652 8.47 12.80 15.89
C THR A 652 8.02 11.93 17.06
N THR A 653 6.82 12.22 17.57
CA THR A 653 6.16 11.41 18.60
C THR A 653 5.87 9.99 18.13
N GLU A 654 5.76 9.78 16.81
CA GLU A 654 5.53 8.48 16.14
C GLU A 654 6.70 7.52 16.40
N SER A 655 7.94 8.01 16.30
CA SER A 655 9.14 7.19 16.53
C SER A 655 9.20 6.62 17.95
N GLN A 656 8.58 7.32 18.91
CA GLN A 656 8.57 6.96 20.32
C GLN A 656 7.26 6.28 20.76
N LEU A 657 6.21 6.28 19.92
CA LEU A 657 4.86 5.88 20.33
C LEU A 657 4.81 4.39 20.71
N LEU A 658 5.29 3.51 19.84
CA LEU A 658 5.24 2.07 20.11
C LEU A 658 6.12 1.69 21.29
N GLY A 659 7.33 2.29 21.39
CA GLY A 659 8.19 2.10 22.57
C GLY A 659 7.52 2.49 23.88
N ARG A 660 6.76 3.60 23.90
CA ARG A 660 5.97 4.02 25.07
C ARG A 660 4.82 3.06 25.39
N ILE A 661 4.09 2.59 24.37
CA ILE A 661 2.99 1.62 24.52
C ILE A 661 3.52 0.30 25.09
N LEU A 662 4.66 -0.17 24.60
CA LEU A 662 5.29 -1.43 25.01
C LEU A 662 6.05 -1.32 26.35
N GLY A 663 6.18 -0.13 26.94
CA GLY A 663 6.94 0.07 28.18
C GLY A 663 8.45 -0.12 28.03
N VAL A 664 8.97 -0.11 26.79
CA VAL A 664 10.40 -0.27 26.46
C VAL A 664 11.03 1.03 25.93
N ALA A 665 10.38 2.16 26.19
CA ALA A 665 10.90 3.48 25.82
C ALA A 665 12.18 3.79 26.61
N GLY A 666 13.32 3.74 25.92
CA GLY A 666 14.61 4.22 26.43
C GLY A 666 14.99 5.57 25.83
N GLU A 667 16.10 6.15 26.31
CA GLU A 667 16.70 7.33 25.67
C GLU A 667 17.10 7.00 24.21
N PRO A 668 16.85 7.91 23.25
CA PRO A 668 17.30 7.72 21.88
C PRO A 668 18.83 7.55 21.85
N PRO A 669 19.38 6.60 21.07
CA PRO A 669 20.80 6.39 21.00
C PRO A 669 21.47 7.59 20.32
N VAL A 670 22.73 7.84 20.65
CA VAL A 670 23.56 8.75 19.88
C VAL A 670 23.93 8.04 18.58
N LEU A 671 23.31 8.44 17.48
CA LEU A 671 23.60 7.92 16.15
C LEU A 671 24.68 8.76 15.46
N ALA A 672 25.45 8.11 14.59
CA ALA A 672 26.40 8.80 13.72
C ALA A 672 25.67 9.84 12.83
N PRO A 673 26.30 11.00 12.54
CA PRO A 673 25.69 12.03 11.70
C PRO A 673 25.20 11.52 10.34
N GLU A 674 25.91 10.58 9.74
CA GLU A 674 25.62 9.94 8.46
C GLU A 674 24.28 9.19 8.52
N ALA A 675 24.05 8.46 9.62
CA ALA A 675 22.81 7.73 9.85
C ALA A 675 21.60 8.66 9.98
N LEU A 676 21.76 9.80 10.66
CA LEU A 676 20.68 10.78 10.80
C LEU A 676 20.27 11.40 9.46
N ARG A 677 21.20 11.45 8.48
CA ARG A 677 20.98 12.02 7.14
C ARG A 677 20.50 11.00 6.12
N ALA A 678 20.59 9.71 6.41
CA ALA A 678 20.07 8.66 5.55
C ALA A 678 18.55 8.77 5.34
N GLU A 679 18.06 8.37 4.17
CA GLU A 679 16.64 8.34 3.86
C GLU A 679 15.95 7.11 4.46
N VAL A 680 14.72 7.32 4.94
CA VAL A 680 13.87 6.29 5.52
C VAL A 680 12.62 6.11 4.69
N ASP A 681 11.92 7.17 4.31
CA ASP A 681 10.76 7.10 3.43
C ASP A 681 10.97 8.01 2.22
N PHE A 682 10.37 7.67 1.08
CA PHE A 682 10.49 8.49 -0.12
C PHE A 682 9.32 8.27 -1.08
N VAL A 683 9.08 9.27 -1.94
CA VAL A 683 8.22 9.16 -3.11
C VAL A 683 8.97 9.74 -4.30
N PHE A 684 9.02 8.97 -5.39
CA PHE A 684 9.60 9.41 -6.66
C PHE A 684 8.55 9.37 -7.76
N HIS A 685 8.67 10.30 -8.71
CA HIS A 685 7.94 10.25 -9.98
C HIS A 685 8.92 10.09 -11.14
N ALA A 686 8.49 9.36 -12.17
CA ALA A 686 9.13 9.34 -13.48
C ALA A 686 8.08 9.64 -14.55
N GLU A 687 8.13 10.84 -15.12
CA GLU A 687 7.29 11.22 -16.25
C GLU A 687 7.81 10.57 -17.52
N LEU A 688 6.92 9.92 -18.27
CA LEU A 688 7.24 9.23 -19.52
C LEU A 688 7.10 10.22 -20.67
N LEU A 689 8.16 10.44 -21.44
CA LEU A 689 8.18 11.40 -22.55
C LEU A 689 8.49 10.71 -23.89
N ASP A 690 7.86 11.18 -24.96
CA ASP A 690 8.28 10.85 -26.32
C ASP A 690 9.51 11.66 -26.79
N GLU A 691 9.98 11.40 -28.01
CA GLU A 691 11.12 12.12 -28.61
C GLU A 691 10.91 13.65 -28.68
N SER A 692 9.65 14.07 -28.85
CA SER A 692 9.21 15.46 -28.91
C SER A 692 8.96 16.08 -27.53
N ARG A 693 9.24 15.34 -26.44
CA ARG A 693 9.01 15.73 -25.04
C ARG A 693 7.53 15.91 -24.67
N ASN A 694 6.62 15.27 -25.39
CA ASN A 694 5.23 15.20 -24.95
C ASN A 694 5.10 14.19 -23.81
N THR A 695 4.34 14.54 -22.78
CA THR A 695 4.04 13.63 -21.67
C THR A 695 3.09 12.53 -22.12
N LEU A 696 3.53 11.28 -22.00
CA LEU A 696 2.78 10.07 -22.35
C LEU A 696 2.18 9.37 -21.13
N GLY A 697 2.77 9.59 -19.96
CA GLY A 697 2.39 8.86 -18.76
C GLY A 697 3.25 9.17 -17.54
N LEU A 698 2.97 8.47 -16.45
CA LEU A 698 3.60 8.71 -15.15
C LEU A 698 3.80 7.41 -14.37
N VAL A 699 5.04 7.21 -13.92
CA VAL A 699 5.36 6.21 -12.89
C VAL A 699 5.49 6.90 -11.54
N THR A 700 4.85 6.37 -10.51
CA THR A 700 4.99 6.79 -9.11
C THR A 700 5.52 5.63 -8.30
N TYR A 701 6.57 5.87 -7.53
CA TYR A 701 7.12 4.89 -6.58
C TYR A 701 7.17 5.49 -5.18
N SER A 702 6.29 5.00 -4.31
CA SER A 702 6.23 5.36 -2.89
C SER A 702 6.77 4.22 -2.03
N CYS A 703 7.71 4.53 -1.13
CA CYS A 703 8.23 3.58 -0.17
C CYS A 703 8.15 4.16 1.26
N PHE A 704 7.42 3.46 2.12
CA PHE A 704 7.26 3.80 3.53
C PHE A 704 7.74 2.65 4.40
N ASN A 705 8.90 2.80 5.02
CA ASN A 705 9.51 1.75 5.82
C ASN A 705 8.95 1.70 7.25
N ASN A 706 8.60 2.85 7.81
CA ASN A 706 8.06 2.96 9.17
C ASN A 706 6.52 2.80 9.18
N THR A 707 6.06 1.71 8.58
CA THR A 707 4.65 1.30 8.52
C THR A 707 4.35 0.18 9.51
N TYR A 708 3.08 -0.22 9.65
CA TYR A 708 2.63 -1.24 10.59
C TYR A 708 3.50 -2.51 10.54
N SER A 709 3.85 -3.01 11.72
CA SER A 709 4.68 -4.19 11.93
C SER A 709 4.03 -5.05 13.01
N HIS A 710 4.02 -6.38 12.85
CA HIS A 710 3.60 -7.28 13.93
C HIS A 710 4.62 -7.37 15.05
N ARG A 711 5.81 -6.79 14.84
CA ARG A 711 6.89 -6.77 15.79
C ARG A 711 6.45 -6.11 17.09
N THR A 712 6.17 -6.96 18.07
CA THR A 712 5.80 -6.60 19.43
C THR A 712 6.71 -7.41 20.33
N THR A 713 7.64 -6.76 21.04
CA THR A 713 8.64 -7.47 21.86
C THR A 713 7.96 -8.51 22.76
N GLY A 714 8.03 -9.79 22.35
CA GLY A 714 7.47 -10.93 23.07
C GLY A 714 5.94 -11.12 23.03
N ALA A 715 5.17 -10.41 22.20
CA ALA A 715 3.70 -10.51 22.23
C ALA A 715 3.08 -11.46 21.18
N SER A 716 3.85 -11.92 20.19
CA SER A 716 3.46 -13.01 19.28
C SER A 716 4.32 -14.26 19.50
N GLU A 717 3.79 -15.46 19.19
CA GLU A 717 4.59 -16.71 19.19
C GLU A 717 5.82 -16.60 18.26
N VAL A 718 5.72 -15.81 17.19
CA VAL A 718 6.79 -15.54 16.24
C VAL A 718 7.89 -14.64 16.85
N ASP A 719 7.50 -13.67 17.68
CA ASP A 719 8.40 -12.73 18.37
C ASP A 719 9.03 -13.31 19.64
N SER A 720 8.36 -14.26 20.31
CA SER A 720 8.78 -14.84 21.61
C SER A 720 9.77 -16.00 21.50
N ALA A 721 10.04 -16.51 20.30
CA ALA A 721 10.91 -17.67 20.08
C ALA A 721 12.42 -17.39 20.25
N GLY A 722 12.85 -16.19 20.66
CA GLY A 722 14.19 -15.89 21.19
C GLY A 722 15.43 -16.16 20.30
N LEU A 723 15.28 -16.69 19.08
CA LEU A 723 16.38 -17.37 18.36
C LEU A 723 16.74 -16.78 16.99
N VAL A 724 16.19 -15.65 16.56
CA VAL A 724 16.54 -15.06 15.24
C VAL A 724 16.91 -13.58 15.36
N PRO A 725 18.09 -13.15 14.84
CA PRO A 725 18.51 -11.77 14.86
C PRO A 725 17.49 -10.83 14.21
N PHE A 726 17.49 -9.59 14.70
CA PHE A 726 16.84 -8.33 14.27
C PHE A 726 16.30 -8.17 12.84
N ARG A 727 16.74 -8.94 11.84
CA ARG A 727 16.49 -8.65 10.41
C ARG A 727 15.24 -9.27 9.80
N GLU A 728 14.58 -10.25 10.41
CA GLU A 728 13.68 -11.13 9.62
C GLU A 728 12.26 -11.38 10.16
N LYS A 729 11.97 -11.28 11.46
CA LYS A 729 10.67 -11.71 12.01
C LYS A 729 9.75 -10.56 12.44
N GLY A 730 8.45 -10.69 12.12
CA GLY A 730 7.39 -9.73 12.47
C GLY A 730 7.23 -8.54 11.51
N ARG A 731 8.11 -8.40 10.52
CA ARG A 731 8.05 -7.35 9.48
C ARG A 731 6.88 -7.60 8.53
N MET A 732 6.07 -6.58 8.24
CA MET A 732 5.08 -6.67 7.14
C MET A 732 5.75 -6.43 5.78
N SER A 733 5.49 -7.31 4.82
CA SER A 733 5.86 -7.14 3.42
C SER A 733 4.61 -6.79 2.61
N GLN A 734 4.27 -5.51 2.55
CA GLN A 734 3.11 -5.01 1.82
C GLN A 734 3.52 -4.24 0.57
N PHE A 735 2.91 -4.57 -0.57
CA PHE A 735 2.96 -3.68 -1.72
C PHE A 735 1.70 -3.80 -2.61
N VAL A 736 1.41 -2.72 -3.32
CA VAL A 736 0.44 -2.67 -4.41
C VAL A 736 1.12 -2.06 -5.62
N MET A 737 0.97 -2.70 -6.78
CA MET A 737 1.40 -2.19 -8.07
C MET A 737 0.18 -2.10 -8.99
N ASP A 738 -0.24 -0.88 -9.30
CA ASP A 738 -1.35 -0.56 -10.21
C ASP A 738 -0.75 -0.10 -11.54
N ILE A 739 -1.04 -0.82 -12.63
CA ILE A 739 -0.38 -0.67 -13.93
C ILE A 739 -1.45 -0.47 -14.99
N ASN A 740 -1.27 0.56 -15.82
CA ASN A 740 -2.19 0.92 -16.89
C ASN A 740 -1.43 1.01 -18.23
N GLN A 741 -2.03 0.45 -19.28
CA GLN A 741 -1.62 0.60 -20.68
C GLN A 741 -2.75 1.31 -21.44
N GLY A 742 -2.91 2.60 -21.11
CA GLY A 742 -3.95 3.46 -21.67
C GLY A 742 -5.35 2.92 -21.40
N ASN A 743 -6.19 2.97 -22.42
CA ASN A 743 -7.57 2.48 -22.40
C ASN A 743 -7.70 0.99 -22.75
N LEU A 744 -6.58 0.27 -22.90
CA LEU A 744 -6.58 -1.12 -23.35
C LEU A 744 -6.50 -2.12 -22.19
N GLN A 745 -5.70 -1.83 -21.17
CA GLN A 745 -5.44 -2.78 -20.09
C GLN A 745 -5.15 -2.09 -18.75
N HIS A 746 -5.65 -2.70 -17.69
CA HIS A 746 -5.38 -2.39 -16.30
C HIS A 746 -4.99 -3.67 -15.56
N LEU A 747 -3.90 -3.63 -14.80
CA LEU A 747 -3.38 -4.71 -13.98
C LEU A 747 -3.16 -4.21 -12.55
N VAL A 748 -3.57 -5.00 -11.56
CA VAL A 748 -3.27 -4.73 -10.15
C VAL A 748 -2.60 -5.96 -9.55
N MET A 749 -1.38 -5.79 -9.06
CA MET A 749 -0.67 -6.80 -8.30
C MET A 749 -0.58 -6.38 -6.83
N THR A 750 -0.98 -7.26 -5.92
CA THR A 750 -1.00 -6.99 -4.47
C THR A 750 -0.31 -8.10 -3.69
N LYS A 751 0.39 -7.70 -2.64
CA LYS A 751 1.02 -8.58 -1.64
C LYS A 751 0.83 -7.95 -0.26
N ASN A 752 0.43 -8.75 0.73
CA ASN A 752 0.22 -8.29 2.10
C ASN A 752 0.40 -9.45 3.10
N ASP A 753 1.56 -9.52 3.73
CA ASP A 753 1.94 -10.64 4.60
C ASP A 753 2.99 -10.25 5.63
N VAL A 754 3.15 -11.13 6.62
CA VAL A 754 4.25 -11.11 7.59
C VAL A 754 5.42 -11.92 7.05
N VAL A 755 6.63 -11.35 7.08
CA VAL A 755 7.84 -12.07 6.68
C VAL A 755 8.06 -13.27 7.60
N GLY A 756 8.25 -14.43 6.97
CA GLY A 756 8.42 -15.71 7.66
C GLY A 756 7.14 -16.56 7.71
N GLU A 757 6.00 -16.00 7.31
CA GLU A 757 4.73 -16.73 7.15
C GLU A 757 4.45 -17.07 5.69
N SER A 758 3.56 -18.04 5.44
CA SER A 758 3.02 -18.28 4.11
C SER A 758 2.25 -17.05 3.62
N TYR A 759 2.45 -16.66 2.37
CA TYR A 759 1.86 -15.44 1.83
C TYR A 759 1.39 -15.61 0.40
N ARG A 760 0.41 -14.82 -0.01
CA ARG A 760 -0.10 -14.86 -1.38
C ARG A 760 0.21 -13.57 -2.14
N ILE A 761 0.45 -13.73 -3.44
CA ILE A 761 0.48 -12.60 -4.39
C ILE A 761 -0.76 -12.74 -5.28
N ALA A 762 -1.59 -11.69 -5.34
CA ALA A 762 -2.75 -11.66 -6.22
C ALA A 762 -2.49 -10.71 -7.39
N VAL A 763 -2.74 -11.16 -8.61
CA VAL A 763 -2.70 -10.37 -9.84
C VAL A 763 -4.09 -10.34 -10.44
N ARG A 764 -4.63 -9.15 -10.70
CA ARG A 764 -5.92 -8.94 -11.36
C ARG A 764 -5.73 -8.18 -12.64
N ARG A 765 -6.29 -8.68 -13.74
CA ARG A 765 -6.34 -7.99 -15.04
C ARG A 765 -7.76 -7.59 -15.37
N ARG A 766 -7.90 -6.38 -15.91
CA ARG A 766 -9.03 -5.95 -16.74
C ARG A 766 -8.51 -5.49 -18.09
N ARG A 767 -9.12 -5.95 -19.17
CA ARG A 767 -8.73 -5.59 -20.53
C ARG A 767 -9.98 -5.18 -21.31
N ASN A 768 -9.81 -4.26 -22.26
CA ASN A 768 -10.89 -3.79 -23.10
C ASN A 768 -11.52 -4.99 -23.86
N PRO A 769 -12.86 -5.17 -23.84
CA PRO A 769 -13.52 -6.28 -24.53
C PRO A 769 -13.31 -6.32 -26.06
N ARG A 770 -12.83 -5.22 -26.66
CA ARG A 770 -12.45 -5.18 -28.08
C ARG A 770 -11.03 -5.72 -28.34
N VAL A 771 -10.24 -5.93 -27.30
CA VAL A 771 -8.86 -6.43 -27.36
C VAL A 771 -8.80 -7.92 -26.99
N THR A 772 -9.74 -8.43 -26.20
CA THR A 772 -9.76 -9.84 -25.78
C THR A 772 -11.19 -10.31 -25.50
N GLU A 773 -11.42 -11.61 -25.71
CA GLU A 773 -12.67 -12.29 -25.35
C GLU A 773 -12.80 -12.56 -23.84
N GLU A 774 -11.70 -12.48 -23.10
CA GLU A 774 -11.66 -12.63 -21.65
C GLU A 774 -11.39 -11.25 -21.01
N PRO A 775 -12.40 -10.39 -20.76
CA PRO A 775 -12.15 -9.01 -20.32
C PRO A 775 -11.62 -8.91 -18.88
N SER A 776 -11.73 -9.96 -18.06
CA SER A 776 -11.17 -9.98 -16.71
C SER A 776 -10.61 -11.34 -16.35
N ARG A 777 -9.50 -11.35 -15.62
CA ARG A 777 -8.86 -12.55 -15.09
C ARG A 777 -8.14 -12.24 -13.78
N GLU A 778 -8.10 -13.22 -12.90
CA GLU A 778 -7.39 -13.14 -11.62
C GLU A 778 -6.48 -14.37 -11.48
N TRP A 779 -5.28 -14.14 -10.96
CA TRP A 779 -4.33 -15.17 -10.58
C TRP A 779 -3.97 -15.00 -9.11
N LEU A 780 -3.92 -16.11 -8.39
CA LEU A 780 -3.51 -16.17 -6.99
C LEU A 780 -2.32 -17.12 -6.88
N PHE A 781 -1.18 -16.60 -6.40
CA PHE A 781 0.06 -17.35 -6.24
C PHE A 781 0.30 -17.62 -4.75
N GLU A 782 0.55 -18.88 -4.37
CA GLU A 782 0.61 -19.33 -2.97
C GLU A 782 1.86 -18.93 -2.20
N ASP A 783 2.93 -18.52 -2.89
CA ASP A 783 4.06 -17.73 -2.38
C ASP A 783 4.86 -17.15 -3.58
N ALA A 784 5.98 -16.46 -3.36
CA ALA A 784 6.77 -15.90 -4.48
C ALA A 784 7.49 -16.93 -5.36
N HIS A 785 7.49 -18.19 -4.94
CA HIS A 785 8.32 -19.27 -5.46
C HIS A 785 7.54 -20.58 -5.65
N HIS A 786 6.29 -20.68 -5.21
CA HIS A 786 5.42 -21.83 -5.39
C HIS A 786 5.15 -22.02 -6.89
N GLY A 787 5.86 -22.98 -7.50
CA GLY A 787 5.85 -23.22 -8.95
C GLY A 787 7.04 -22.63 -9.71
N SER A 788 7.81 -21.70 -9.13
CA SER A 788 9.04 -21.18 -9.74
C SER A 788 10.08 -22.31 -9.83
N ARG A 789 10.33 -22.77 -11.06
CA ARG A 789 11.39 -23.75 -11.35
C ARG A 789 12.80 -23.25 -11.02
N ILE A 790 12.97 -21.93 -10.85
CA ILE A 790 14.27 -21.26 -10.72
C ILE A 790 14.33 -20.49 -9.40
N THR A 791 15.25 -20.89 -8.54
CA THR A 791 15.50 -20.29 -7.22
C THR A 791 16.73 -19.39 -7.26
N PRO A 792 16.96 -18.53 -6.24
CA PRO A 792 18.20 -17.77 -6.12
C PRO A 792 19.46 -18.64 -6.12
N ARG A 793 19.37 -19.87 -5.58
CA ARG A 793 20.45 -20.85 -5.62
C ARG A 793 20.74 -21.28 -7.05
N HIS A 794 19.72 -21.61 -7.84
CA HIS A 794 19.88 -21.95 -9.25
C HIS A 794 20.58 -20.84 -10.05
N LEU A 795 20.32 -19.55 -9.74
CA LEU A 795 21.02 -18.44 -10.39
C LEU A 795 22.51 -18.38 -10.00
N THR A 796 22.85 -18.66 -8.74
CA THR A 796 24.26 -18.76 -8.30
C THR A 796 24.95 -19.95 -8.97
N GLN A 797 24.28 -21.10 -9.03
CA GLN A 797 24.82 -22.29 -9.69
C GLN A 797 25.05 -22.06 -11.18
N ALA A 798 24.09 -21.43 -11.86
CA ALA A 798 24.21 -21.05 -13.26
C ALA A 798 25.40 -20.10 -13.48
N PHE A 799 25.61 -19.12 -12.61
CA PHE A 799 26.79 -18.26 -12.69
C PHE A 799 28.10 -19.04 -12.56
N VAL A 800 28.20 -19.99 -11.63
CA VAL A 800 29.42 -20.82 -11.47
C VAL A 800 29.65 -21.68 -12.70
N ARG A 801 28.59 -22.26 -13.28
CA ARG A 801 28.66 -23.02 -14.54
C ARG A 801 29.09 -22.14 -15.71
N LEU A 802 28.61 -20.90 -15.79
CA LEU A 802 29.04 -19.91 -16.77
C LEU A 802 30.53 -19.59 -16.62
N ALA A 803 31.02 -19.40 -15.39
CA ALA A 803 32.44 -19.17 -15.11
C ALA A 803 33.32 -20.38 -15.47
N ALA A 804 32.75 -21.59 -15.50
CA ALA A 804 33.42 -22.78 -16.02
C ALA A 804 33.39 -22.90 -17.55
N GLY A 805 32.80 -21.93 -18.26
CA GLY A 805 32.61 -21.97 -19.71
C GLY A 805 31.48 -22.89 -20.18
N GLN A 806 30.56 -23.29 -19.31
CA GLN A 806 29.37 -24.04 -19.72
C GLN A 806 28.32 -23.12 -20.33
N GLU A 807 27.68 -23.58 -21.41
CA GLU A 807 26.46 -22.94 -21.90
C GLU A 807 25.33 -23.10 -20.88
N LEU A 808 24.59 -22.02 -20.66
CA LEU A 808 23.47 -22.02 -19.75
C LEU A 808 22.18 -22.39 -20.48
N PRO A 809 21.30 -23.21 -19.87
CA PRO A 809 19.95 -23.40 -20.38
C PRO A 809 19.26 -22.05 -20.64
N PRO A 810 18.61 -21.83 -21.79
CA PRO A 810 18.01 -20.55 -22.14
C PRO A 810 17.00 -20.04 -21.11
N ASP A 811 16.28 -20.96 -20.48
CA ASP A 811 15.31 -20.67 -19.42
C ASP A 811 15.95 -20.17 -18.14
N VAL A 812 17.21 -20.51 -17.85
CA VAL A 812 17.97 -20.02 -16.69
C VAL A 812 18.75 -18.75 -17.05
N ALA A 813 19.36 -18.72 -18.25
CA ALA A 813 20.12 -17.58 -18.76
C ALA A 813 19.31 -16.29 -18.75
N ARG A 814 18.04 -16.34 -19.17
CA ARG A 814 17.12 -15.18 -19.20
C ARG A 814 16.81 -14.55 -17.84
N HIS A 815 17.13 -15.23 -16.73
CA HIS A 815 16.93 -14.71 -15.37
C HIS A 815 18.23 -14.18 -14.74
N LEU A 816 19.36 -14.32 -15.44
CA LEU A 816 20.60 -13.63 -15.11
C LEU A 816 20.62 -12.31 -15.87
N SER A 817 20.74 -11.21 -15.13
CA SER A 817 20.95 -9.91 -15.76
C SER A 817 22.43 -9.63 -15.82
N PHE A 818 22.94 -9.35 -17.01
CA PHE A 818 24.30 -8.89 -17.16
C PHE A 818 24.39 -7.40 -16.82
N LEU A 819 25.62 -6.89 -16.64
CA LEU A 819 25.83 -5.49 -16.28
C LEU A 819 25.21 -4.52 -17.29
N HIS A 820 25.25 -4.83 -18.59
CA HIS A 820 24.64 -3.99 -19.63
C HIS A 820 23.11 -3.91 -19.50
N ASP A 821 22.46 -4.99 -19.07
CA ASP A 821 21.00 -5.03 -18.85
C ASP A 821 20.56 -4.18 -17.65
N GLN A 822 21.50 -3.75 -16.80
CA GLN A 822 21.23 -2.93 -15.62
C GLN A 822 21.27 -1.43 -15.91
N ARG A 823 21.62 -0.97 -17.13
CA ARG A 823 21.76 0.46 -17.46
C ARG A 823 20.56 1.29 -17.01
N LEU A 824 19.34 0.90 -17.38
CA LEU A 824 18.14 1.66 -17.04
C LEU A 824 17.82 1.61 -15.53
N SER A 825 17.84 0.42 -14.92
CA SER A 825 17.64 0.25 -13.47
C SER A 825 18.62 1.12 -12.67
N HIS A 826 19.88 1.15 -13.11
CA HIS A 826 20.95 1.89 -12.47
C HIS A 826 20.83 3.40 -12.68
N ALA A 827 20.46 3.85 -13.88
CA ALA A 827 20.25 5.28 -14.17
C ALA A 827 19.10 5.86 -13.34
N ILE A 828 17.98 5.12 -13.20
CA ILE A 828 16.86 5.52 -12.33
C ILE A 828 17.32 5.58 -10.87
N PHE A 829 18.04 4.56 -10.40
CA PHE A 829 18.55 4.48 -9.04
C PHE A 829 19.54 5.62 -8.71
N ALA A 830 20.50 5.89 -9.59
CA ALA A 830 21.45 6.98 -9.45
C ALA A 830 20.73 8.34 -9.49
N GLY A 831 19.74 8.49 -10.37
CA GLY A 831 18.91 9.69 -10.48
C GLY A 831 18.16 10.00 -9.19
N PHE A 832 17.61 8.98 -8.53
CA PHE A 832 16.94 9.14 -7.23
C PHE A 832 17.88 9.65 -6.13
N TYR A 833 19.11 9.12 -6.02
CA TYR A 833 20.09 9.66 -5.07
C TYR A 833 20.53 11.07 -5.41
N ARG A 834 20.73 11.39 -6.69
CA ARG A 834 21.07 12.75 -7.11
C ARG A 834 20.00 13.75 -6.70
N LEU A 835 18.73 13.42 -6.91
CA LEU A 835 17.60 14.26 -6.47
C LEU A 835 17.55 14.42 -4.95
N MET A 836 17.72 13.32 -4.19
CA MET A 836 17.74 13.37 -2.72
C MET A 836 18.90 14.19 -2.17
N ALA A 837 20.09 14.06 -2.75
CA ALA A 837 21.27 14.78 -2.29
C ALA A 837 21.20 16.28 -2.66
N ALA A 838 20.69 16.61 -3.84
CA ALA A 838 20.44 17.99 -4.25
C ALA A 838 19.43 18.69 -3.31
N ASP A 839 18.32 18.02 -2.99
CA ASP A 839 17.33 18.49 -2.01
C ASP A 839 17.98 18.82 -0.67
N TYR A 840 18.80 17.89 -0.15
CA TYR A 840 19.49 18.06 1.13
C TYR A 840 20.50 19.22 1.11
N ALA A 841 21.22 19.38 0.00
CA ALA A 841 22.21 20.44 -0.18
C ALA A 841 21.59 21.83 -0.45
N GLY A 842 20.25 21.93 -0.53
CA GLY A 842 19.55 23.17 -0.90
C GLY A 842 19.86 23.62 -2.33
N GLN A 843 20.27 22.69 -3.19
CA GLN A 843 20.50 22.94 -4.60
C GLN A 843 19.16 22.95 -5.35
N PRO A 844 19.02 23.72 -6.44
CA PRO A 844 17.84 23.65 -7.28
C PRO A 844 17.58 22.20 -7.69
N LEU A 845 16.36 21.71 -7.41
CA LEU A 845 15.93 20.39 -7.84
C LEU A 845 15.67 20.41 -9.34
N GLU A 846 16.72 20.18 -10.11
CA GLU A 846 16.60 20.00 -11.55
C GLU A 846 15.92 18.67 -11.86
N GLN A 847 14.98 18.71 -12.80
CA GLN A 847 14.43 17.51 -13.41
C GLN A 847 15.56 16.69 -14.03
N LEU A 848 15.67 15.43 -13.63
CA LEU A 848 16.73 14.56 -14.12
C LEU A 848 16.21 13.73 -15.30
N LEU A 849 16.81 13.95 -16.46
CA LEU A 849 16.48 13.22 -17.68
C LEU A 849 17.23 11.88 -17.72
N VAL A 850 16.52 10.78 -17.98
CA VAL A 850 17.10 9.45 -18.23
C VAL A 850 16.58 8.95 -19.57
N ASP A 851 17.47 8.50 -20.44
CA ASP A 851 17.07 7.87 -21.71
C ASP A 851 16.57 6.44 -21.47
N LEU A 852 15.44 6.09 -22.10
CA LEU A 852 14.84 4.75 -22.05
C LEU A 852 15.40 3.80 -23.12
N THR A 853 15.98 4.37 -24.18
CA THR A 853 16.45 3.66 -25.38
C THR A 853 17.85 3.11 -25.25
#